data_AF-A0ABD5KFS5-F1
#
_entry.id   AF-A0ABD5KFS5-F1
#
_cell.length_a   1.000
_cell.length_b   1.000
_cell.length_c   1.000
_cell.angle_alpha   90.00
_cell.angle_beta   90.00
_cell.angle_gamma   90.00
#
_symmetry.space_group_name_H-M   'P 1'
#
loop_
_entity.id
_entity.type
_entity.pdbx_description
1 polymer ?
#
loop_
_entity_poly.entity_id
_entity_poly.type
_entity_poly.pdbx_seq_one_letter_code
_entity_poly.pdbx_strand_id
1 'polypeptide(L)'
;MKSLFEKEERYWSGKFDADDSLSFLPYSQSSKLFEGGESAAEPDLLHRTLPSELSERIIGLASGSDLALYMIVLAGVKSLLFKYTGRDQVLVGMPSYSPDQGETPPHDILVIKTSVSSQTTLKTLLGGIKGSIGEALEHQHLPFRKMVEPLHLDYTGHGLPVVNTIASFAPIHPGPLGNRVAADTVFRFDRHNHSIKLEISFDGQRYERAFMEQAADHLVRLLSMLLFQPDLELGQVDMLFPVEREMLLKGFNDTETEFERGKTIHGLFEEQAEHRPDNVAVVMNERQLTYRELNERSNRLARKLREKGVEADQLVAILVERSLEMVVGILAILKAGGAFVPVDPDYPEERIRFMIEDSGAPLLLIQKHLHEKTDFEGTRLELDDFVWGDSGAESTGVLDASNLEPASGPNDLAYVIYTSGTTGKPKGVMLEHRGLVSLKLMFADRLGITEHDRIVQFASLSFDASCWEVFKALYFGATLYIPTAETILDNRLFESYMNEHAITAAILPPTYSTYLNPDRLPSLTKLVTGGSAVSAEFVQQWKEKVHYFNAYGPTEASIVTTLWDADEQQPERRVIPIGRPLSNHRIFILDAHLQLVPLGVDGELCVAGVGLARGYLNHLELTAEKFVEHPFVPGERLYRTGDLARWLPDGNIEYRGRIDHQVKIRGYRIEIGEIEEQLLKIAAMQEAMVLARDDANGHKQLVAYYVAETRLVAHELKEQLAKQLPGYMIPSYLVQLSRMPLTPNGKIDRKALPAPEEAATGGTEYVAPRTLLEMKIARVWQDTLGIPQVGVKDNFFELGGNSLSLIRLVQAVYDETGIEIPLNRQFHHVTVEAMAFGEEDLGLDKGGDSFIKLNKEGDLNVFCFPPGSGFGIGYRELASRLDGRFVLYGIDFIDDVIDYEAMLNRYVDEIVRIQPEGPYVLLGYCFGGNLTFEVAKTMESRGYSVTDVLMVDSWIKDTLTPYETSEKELEEMLADFDEEEKELMSNPLVRERVHRKIKATLTYEAQLINSGTITARIYELIAKDSEAFRLEHQLPSWQRATTQAYADYRLEGAHEELLELTRVDETAVVIRDILVQIKRQIEVEAGVLHGS
;
A
#
# COMPACT_ATOMS: atom_id res chain seq x y z
N MET A 1 19.49 -48.52 31.45
CA MET A 1 19.21 -47.94 30.12
C MET A 1 18.05 -46.93 30.15
N LYS A 2 16.81 -47.32 30.50
CA LYS A 2 15.65 -46.38 30.51
C LYS A 2 15.85 -45.12 31.38
N SER A 3 16.40 -45.27 32.60
CA SER A 3 16.67 -44.14 33.50
C SER A 3 17.90 -43.29 33.14
N LEU A 4 18.77 -43.77 32.25
CA LEU A 4 19.90 -42.98 31.74
C LEU A 4 19.39 -42.11 30.59
N PHE A 5 18.66 -42.71 29.66
CA PHE A 5 18.02 -42.01 28.55
C PHE A 5 17.10 -40.87 29.01
N GLU A 6 16.25 -41.09 30.02
CA GLU A 6 15.38 -40.04 30.60
C GLU A 6 16.15 -38.89 31.27
N LYS A 7 17.35 -39.16 31.82
CA LYS A 7 18.20 -38.12 32.41
C LYS A 7 18.87 -37.27 31.33
N GLU A 8 19.37 -37.91 30.28
CA GLU A 8 19.98 -37.25 29.11
C GLU A 8 18.95 -36.38 28.39
N GLU A 9 17.74 -36.90 28.16
CA GLU A 9 16.64 -36.16 27.52
C GLU A 9 16.24 -34.94 28.35
N ARG A 10 16.13 -35.07 29.68
CA ARG A 10 15.83 -33.94 30.57
C ARG A 10 16.94 -32.88 30.57
N TYR A 11 18.21 -33.29 30.53
CA TYR A 11 19.33 -32.35 30.45
C TYR A 11 19.26 -31.52 29.15
N TRP A 12 19.19 -32.18 27.99
CA TRP A 12 19.19 -31.47 26.69
C TRP A 12 17.92 -30.63 26.48
N SER A 13 16.76 -31.11 26.94
CA SER A 13 15.51 -30.35 26.88
C SER A 13 15.54 -29.10 27.78
N GLY A 14 16.34 -29.10 28.85
CA GLY A 14 16.54 -27.96 29.74
C GLY A 14 17.76 -27.09 29.40
N LYS A 15 18.60 -27.51 28.43
CA LYS A 15 19.83 -26.79 28.06
C LYS A 15 19.55 -25.63 27.12
N PHE A 16 18.58 -25.81 26.24
CA PHE A 16 18.19 -24.83 25.22
C PHE A 16 16.93 -24.08 25.64
N ASP A 17 16.98 -22.77 25.48
CA ASP A 17 15.84 -21.88 25.66
C ASP A 17 15.02 -21.83 24.36
N ALA A 18 13.74 -21.43 24.43
CA ALA A 18 12.86 -21.39 23.25
C ALA A 18 13.35 -20.45 22.13
N ASP A 19 14.13 -19.42 22.49
CA ASP A 19 14.68 -18.43 21.56
C ASP A 19 16.11 -18.80 21.07
N ASP A 20 16.69 -19.89 21.57
CA ASP A 20 18.00 -20.34 21.12
C ASP A 20 17.95 -20.82 19.68
N SER A 21 18.96 -20.43 18.91
CA SER A 21 19.19 -20.95 17.57
C SER A 21 20.69 -21.14 17.34
N LEU A 22 21.02 -22.09 16.46
CA LEU A 22 22.40 -22.33 16.08
C LEU A 22 23.01 -21.06 15.47
N SER A 23 24.24 -20.75 15.87
CA SER A 23 24.91 -19.53 15.45
C SER A 23 25.51 -19.70 14.06
N PHE A 24 25.38 -18.66 13.24
CA PHE A 24 25.91 -18.58 11.88
C PHE A 24 26.48 -17.20 11.60
N LEU A 25 27.42 -17.11 10.67
CA LEU A 25 27.83 -15.82 10.13
C LEU A 25 26.70 -15.27 9.25
N PRO A 26 26.44 -13.95 9.24
CA PRO A 26 25.47 -13.35 8.34
C PRO A 26 25.73 -13.78 6.89
N TYR A 27 24.69 -14.25 6.20
CA TYR A 27 24.80 -14.63 4.79
C TYR A 27 25.07 -13.38 3.95
N SER A 28 26.19 -13.37 3.23
CA SER A 28 26.54 -12.26 2.36
C SER A 28 25.80 -12.31 1.02
N GLN A 29 25.22 -13.46 0.66
CA GLN A 29 24.36 -13.63 -0.51
C GLN A 29 22.88 -13.77 -0.11
N SER A 30 21.96 -13.32 -0.97
CA SER A 30 20.52 -13.31 -0.69
C SER A 30 19.94 -14.73 -0.63
N SER A 31 19.17 -15.04 0.43
CA SER A 31 18.62 -16.37 0.73
C SER A 31 17.46 -16.85 -0.15
N LYS A 32 16.83 -16.00 -0.99
CA LYS A 32 15.67 -16.38 -1.82
C LYS A 32 16.00 -17.21 -3.07
N LEU A 33 17.24 -17.63 -3.27
CA LEU A 33 17.59 -18.59 -4.32
C LEU A 33 17.17 -20.04 -4.00
N PHE A 34 16.60 -20.33 -2.82
CA PHE A 34 16.65 -21.69 -2.27
C PHE A 34 15.31 -22.26 -1.76
N GLU A 35 14.20 -21.96 -2.43
CA GLU A 35 13.04 -22.86 -2.43
C GLU A 35 13.30 -23.98 -3.44
N GLY A 36 14.10 -24.96 -3.04
CA GLY A 36 14.51 -26.08 -3.88
C GLY A 36 15.82 -26.66 -3.39
N GLY A 37 15.73 -27.65 -2.50
CA GLY A 37 16.85 -28.22 -1.75
C GLY A 37 17.85 -29.03 -2.58
N GLU A 38 18.53 -28.43 -3.54
CA GLU A 38 19.72 -29.01 -4.20
C GLU A 38 21.01 -28.35 -3.71
N SER A 39 21.37 -28.58 -2.44
CA SER A 39 22.75 -28.36 -1.99
C SER A 39 23.56 -29.64 -2.23
N ALA A 40 24.05 -29.80 -3.46
CA ALA A 40 25.01 -30.84 -3.85
C ALA A 40 26.28 -30.26 -4.53
N ALA A 41 26.63 -29.00 -4.25
CA ALA A 41 27.93 -28.44 -4.63
C ALA A 41 29.00 -28.80 -3.57
N GLU A 42 30.22 -29.11 -4.01
CA GLU A 42 31.36 -29.22 -3.08
C GLU A 42 31.57 -27.87 -2.37
N PRO A 43 31.87 -27.86 -1.06
CA PRO A 43 32.04 -26.62 -0.33
C PRO A 43 33.32 -25.90 -0.75
N ASP A 44 33.27 -24.58 -0.76
CA ASP A 44 34.46 -23.76 -1.02
C ASP A 44 35.42 -23.84 0.15
N LEU A 45 36.73 -23.85 -0.15
CA LEU A 45 37.79 -23.93 0.84
C LEU A 45 38.65 -22.66 0.88
N LEU A 46 38.90 -22.21 2.10
CA LEU A 46 39.81 -21.12 2.42
C LEU A 46 40.86 -21.58 3.43
N HIS A 47 42.13 -21.34 3.13
CA HIS A 47 43.23 -21.67 4.04
C HIS A 47 43.92 -20.40 4.56
N ARG A 48 44.29 -20.44 5.84
CA ARG A 48 45.11 -19.44 6.53
C ARG A 48 46.14 -20.15 7.41
N THR A 49 47.36 -19.62 7.43
CA THR A 49 48.35 -20.00 8.44
C THR A 49 48.37 -18.89 9.47
N LEU A 50 48.16 -19.22 10.76
CA LEU A 50 48.19 -18.21 11.82
C LEU A 50 49.62 -17.65 11.94
N PRO A 51 49.79 -16.36 12.25
CA PRO A 51 51.10 -15.77 12.51
C PRO A 51 51.90 -16.61 13.52
N SER A 52 53.23 -16.66 13.35
CA SER A 52 54.10 -17.51 14.19
C SER A 52 53.97 -17.18 15.67
N GLU A 53 53.98 -15.90 16.03
CA GLU A 53 53.84 -15.43 17.41
C GLU A 53 52.48 -15.85 18.03
N LEU A 54 51.41 -15.80 17.24
CA LEU A 54 50.08 -16.23 17.67
C LEU A 54 50.04 -17.76 17.85
N SER A 55 50.62 -18.51 16.91
CA SER A 55 50.71 -19.97 16.98
C SER A 55 51.48 -20.42 18.23
N GLU A 56 52.63 -19.82 18.50
CA GLU A 56 53.45 -20.09 19.68
C GLU A 56 52.71 -19.74 20.97
N ARG A 57 51.99 -18.60 21.00
CA ARG A 57 51.18 -18.19 22.14
C ARG A 57 50.07 -19.18 22.45
N ILE A 58 49.33 -19.64 21.43
CA ILE A 58 48.26 -20.63 21.60
C ILE A 58 48.83 -21.96 22.10
N ILE A 59 49.91 -22.46 21.47
CA ILE A 59 50.55 -23.72 21.86
C ILE A 59 51.11 -23.64 23.29
N GLY A 60 51.73 -22.50 23.64
CA GLY A 60 52.27 -22.26 24.98
C GLY A 60 51.20 -22.22 26.06
N LEU A 61 50.09 -21.50 25.83
CA LEU A 61 48.97 -21.44 26.77
C LEU A 61 48.29 -22.79 26.98
N ALA A 62 48.21 -23.61 25.94
CA ALA A 62 47.65 -24.96 26.02
C ALA A 62 48.49 -25.93 26.87
N SER A 63 49.75 -25.59 27.18
CA SER A 63 50.65 -26.39 28.04
C SER A 63 50.72 -27.89 27.66
N GLY A 64 50.65 -28.19 26.36
CA GLY A 64 50.70 -29.56 25.82
C GLY A 64 49.36 -30.30 25.76
N SER A 65 48.24 -29.69 26.17
CA SER A 65 46.90 -30.27 26.06
C SER A 65 46.21 -29.88 24.75
N ASP A 66 45.92 -30.86 23.90
CA ASP A 66 45.18 -30.62 22.65
C ASP A 66 43.73 -30.16 22.90
N LEU A 67 43.11 -30.60 24.00
CA LEU A 67 41.78 -30.12 24.42
C LEU A 67 41.82 -28.64 24.85
N ALA A 68 42.85 -28.22 25.59
CA ALA A 68 43.01 -26.81 25.96
C ALA A 68 43.25 -25.94 24.71
N LEU A 69 44.01 -26.45 23.74
CA LEU A 69 44.22 -25.77 22.45
C LEU A 69 42.89 -25.60 21.70
N TYR A 70 42.08 -26.67 21.62
CA TYR A 70 40.74 -26.61 21.05
C TYR A 70 39.86 -25.54 21.72
N MET A 71 39.86 -25.47 23.06
CA MET A 71 39.10 -24.45 23.80
C MET A 71 39.53 -23.03 23.43
N ILE A 72 40.81 -22.79 23.20
CA ILE A 72 41.34 -21.47 22.80
C ILE A 72 40.84 -21.08 21.40
N VAL A 73 40.94 -21.97 20.42
CA VAL A 73 40.48 -21.66 19.05
C VAL A 73 38.95 -21.56 18.97
N LEU A 74 38.23 -22.36 19.75
CA LEU A 74 36.78 -22.27 19.89
C LEU A 74 36.36 -20.94 20.53
N ALA A 75 37.12 -20.42 21.50
CA ALA A 75 36.89 -19.09 22.07
C ALA A 75 37.01 -18.00 21.00
N GLY A 76 37.97 -18.12 20.08
CA GLY A 76 38.09 -17.23 18.92
C GLY A 76 36.85 -17.26 18.03
N VAL A 77 36.42 -18.45 17.61
CA VAL A 77 35.24 -18.61 16.74
C VAL A 77 33.96 -18.07 17.41
N LYS A 78 33.76 -18.36 18.70
CA LYS A 78 32.61 -17.83 19.45
C LYS A 78 32.67 -16.31 19.61
N SER A 79 33.86 -15.74 19.79
CA SER A 79 34.05 -14.29 19.84
C SER A 79 33.73 -13.61 18.51
N LEU A 80 34.14 -14.23 17.39
CA LEU A 80 33.79 -13.78 16.03
C LEU A 80 32.27 -13.78 15.83
N LEU A 81 31.60 -14.89 16.16
CA LEU A 81 30.14 -15.01 16.03
C LEU A 81 29.41 -13.97 16.88
N PHE A 82 29.84 -13.75 18.13
CA PHE A 82 29.29 -12.69 18.97
C PHE A 82 29.42 -11.32 18.29
N LYS A 83 30.61 -10.99 17.76
CA LYS A 83 30.87 -9.72 17.08
C LYS A 83 30.10 -9.53 15.77
N TYR A 84 29.81 -10.61 15.06
CA TYR A 84 29.09 -10.58 13.79
C TYR A 84 27.56 -10.69 13.92
N THR A 85 27.06 -11.14 15.07
CA THR A 85 25.61 -11.39 15.26
C THR A 85 25.00 -10.58 16.39
N GLY A 86 25.82 -10.03 17.30
CA GLY A 86 25.36 -9.35 18.50
C GLY A 86 24.62 -10.26 19.50
N ARG A 87 24.66 -11.59 19.33
CA ARG A 87 23.92 -12.54 20.16
C ARG A 87 24.69 -12.96 21.40
N ASP A 88 24.05 -12.85 22.55
CA ASP A 88 24.64 -13.26 23.82
C ASP A 88 24.74 -14.79 23.98
N GLN A 89 23.83 -15.55 23.36
CA GLN A 89 23.92 -17.02 23.33
C GLN A 89 24.55 -17.49 22.01
N VAL A 90 25.76 -18.05 22.10
CA VAL A 90 26.51 -18.56 20.94
C VAL A 90 26.55 -20.08 20.98
N LEU A 91 25.85 -20.72 20.03
CA LEU A 91 25.70 -22.16 19.90
C LEU A 91 26.47 -22.65 18.67
N VAL A 92 27.49 -23.48 18.88
CA VAL A 92 28.40 -23.98 17.82
C VAL A 92 28.50 -25.50 17.90
N GLY A 93 28.52 -26.16 16.74
CA GLY A 93 28.77 -27.59 16.63
C GLY A 93 30.23 -27.93 16.95
N MET A 94 30.43 -28.92 17.82
CA MET A 94 31.70 -29.56 18.13
C MET A 94 31.63 -31.00 17.64
N PRO A 95 32.57 -31.48 16.80
CA PRO A 95 32.66 -32.90 16.49
C PRO A 95 32.86 -33.72 17.76
N SER A 96 32.22 -34.88 17.84
CA SER A 96 32.29 -35.70 19.05
C SER A 96 33.73 -36.11 19.38
N TYR A 97 34.04 -36.07 20.67
CA TYR A 97 35.36 -36.38 21.22
C TYR A 97 35.22 -37.54 22.23
N SER A 98 35.90 -38.66 21.97
CA SER A 98 35.99 -39.78 22.91
C SER A 98 37.42 -39.91 23.44
N PRO A 99 37.67 -39.65 24.75
CA PRO A 99 38.98 -39.85 25.36
C PRO A 99 39.42 -41.32 25.34
N ASP A 100 38.46 -42.25 25.41
CA ASP A 100 38.68 -43.69 25.39
C ASP A 100 38.49 -44.22 23.97
N GLN A 101 39.57 -44.65 23.32
CA GLN A 101 39.61 -45.10 21.91
C GLN A 101 38.76 -46.36 21.59
N GLY A 102 37.90 -46.82 22.50
CA GLY A 102 37.09 -48.04 22.38
C GLY A 102 35.59 -47.84 22.18
N GLU A 103 35.02 -46.66 22.48
CA GLU A 103 33.59 -46.38 22.29
C GLU A 103 33.37 -45.31 21.22
N THR A 104 32.72 -45.68 20.11
CA THR A 104 32.26 -44.73 19.10
C THR A 104 31.00 -44.05 19.64
N PRO A 105 31.01 -42.72 19.86
CA PRO A 105 29.82 -42.02 20.33
C PRO A 105 28.66 -42.20 19.34
N PRO A 106 27.41 -42.19 19.81
CA PRO A 106 26.25 -42.44 18.96
C PRO A 106 26.01 -41.31 17.93
N HIS A 107 26.68 -40.16 18.07
CA HIS A 107 26.57 -38.96 17.23
C HIS A 107 27.93 -38.44 16.79
N ASP A 108 27.94 -37.73 15.67
CA ASP A 108 29.15 -37.14 15.09
C ASP A 108 29.38 -35.70 15.60
N ILE A 109 28.35 -35.06 16.20
CA ILE A 109 28.38 -33.67 16.67
C ILE A 109 27.67 -33.50 18.02
N LEU A 110 28.23 -32.64 18.87
CA LEU A 110 27.63 -32.06 20.07
C LEU A 110 27.43 -30.54 19.87
N VAL A 111 26.38 -29.97 20.46
CA VAL A 111 26.15 -28.51 20.42
C VAL A 111 26.69 -27.87 21.70
N ILE A 112 27.62 -26.93 21.54
CA ILE A 112 28.22 -26.20 22.65
C ILE A 112 27.57 -24.82 22.75
N LYS A 113 26.66 -24.65 23.72
CA LYS A 113 26.07 -23.35 24.11
C LYS A 113 27.02 -22.61 25.05
N THR A 114 27.26 -21.33 24.78
CA THR A 114 28.06 -20.46 25.65
C THR A 114 27.43 -19.08 25.72
N SER A 115 27.29 -18.55 26.94
CA SER A 115 26.87 -17.16 27.16
C SER A 115 28.07 -16.23 27.00
N VAL A 116 27.90 -15.20 26.20
CA VAL A 116 28.88 -14.17 25.84
C VAL A 116 28.19 -12.81 26.00
N SER A 117 28.95 -11.79 26.35
CA SER A 117 28.48 -10.41 26.47
C SER A 117 29.63 -9.46 26.17
N SER A 118 29.35 -8.16 26.05
CA SER A 118 30.40 -7.15 25.88
C SER A 118 31.42 -7.11 27.00
N GLN A 119 31.05 -7.48 28.24
CA GLN A 119 31.95 -7.54 29.40
C GLN A 119 32.75 -8.86 29.47
N THR A 120 32.54 -9.80 28.55
CA THR A 120 33.21 -11.10 28.57
C THR A 120 34.70 -10.91 28.25
N THR A 121 35.57 -11.45 29.11
CA THR A 121 37.02 -11.52 28.88
C THR A 121 37.39 -12.91 28.34
N LEU A 122 38.63 -13.08 27.86
CA LEU A 122 39.12 -14.40 27.44
C LEU A 122 38.99 -15.43 28.56
N LYS A 123 39.30 -15.04 29.79
CA LYS A 123 39.26 -15.93 30.96
C LYS A 123 37.85 -16.42 31.26
N THR A 124 36.86 -15.52 31.25
CA THR A 124 35.46 -15.89 31.51
C THR A 124 34.91 -16.75 30.37
N LEU A 125 35.27 -16.45 29.12
CA LEU A 125 34.86 -17.23 27.96
C LEU A 125 35.42 -18.66 27.99
N LEU A 126 36.71 -18.82 28.26
CA LEU A 126 37.34 -20.14 28.41
C LEU A 126 36.73 -20.93 29.57
N GLY A 127 36.41 -20.27 30.69
CA GLY A 127 35.69 -20.88 31.81
C GLY A 127 34.32 -21.43 31.40
N GLY A 128 33.54 -20.63 30.67
CA GLY A 128 32.23 -21.03 30.13
C GLY A 128 32.33 -22.18 29.13
N ILE A 129 33.28 -22.11 28.20
CA ILE A 129 33.54 -23.19 27.22
C ILE A 129 33.93 -24.49 27.92
N LYS A 130 34.84 -24.42 28.90
CA LYS A 130 35.28 -25.59 29.67
C LYS A 130 34.11 -26.26 30.39
N GLY A 131 33.23 -25.47 31.01
CA GLY A 131 32.02 -25.97 31.65
C GLY A 131 31.09 -26.65 30.64
N SER A 132 30.75 -25.95 29.55
CA SER A 132 29.83 -26.48 28.53
C SER A 132 30.33 -27.75 27.83
N ILE A 133 31.64 -27.85 27.53
CA ILE A 133 32.22 -29.07 26.96
C ILE A 133 32.15 -30.21 27.98
N GLY A 134 32.50 -29.96 29.25
CA GLY A 134 32.42 -30.97 30.30
C GLY A 134 31.01 -31.55 30.44
N GLU A 135 30.02 -30.68 30.58
CA GLU A 135 28.60 -31.08 30.67
C GLU A 135 28.12 -31.81 29.40
N ALA A 136 28.49 -31.33 28.21
CA ALA A 136 28.09 -31.97 26.96
C ALA A 136 28.69 -33.39 26.79
N LEU A 137 29.93 -33.61 27.24
CA LEU A 137 30.58 -34.91 27.20
C LEU A 137 30.00 -35.89 28.23
N GLU A 138 29.57 -35.41 29.40
CA GLU A 138 28.85 -36.22 30.40
C GLU A 138 27.48 -36.67 29.88
N HIS A 139 26.91 -35.94 28.91
CA HIS A 139 25.58 -36.16 28.34
C HIS A 139 25.56 -36.47 26.83
N GLN A 140 26.61 -37.11 26.31
CA GLN A 140 26.78 -37.36 24.87
C GLN A 140 26.03 -38.61 24.35
N HIS A 141 25.20 -39.26 25.16
CA HIS A 141 24.63 -40.58 24.85
C HIS A 141 23.28 -40.52 24.11
N LEU A 142 22.72 -39.32 23.92
CA LEU A 142 21.39 -39.10 23.34
C LEU A 142 21.46 -38.86 21.82
N PRO A 143 20.61 -39.53 21.00
CA PRO A 143 20.38 -39.23 19.58
C PRO A 143 20.50 -37.75 19.20
N PHE A 144 21.36 -37.38 18.24
CA PHE A 144 21.56 -35.98 17.80
C PHE A 144 20.22 -35.29 17.51
N ARG A 145 19.31 -35.96 16.80
CA ARG A 145 17.97 -35.45 16.50
C ARG A 145 17.11 -35.16 17.74
N LYS A 146 17.31 -35.94 18.82
CA LYS A 146 16.65 -35.73 20.11
C LYS A 146 17.32 -34.64 20.94
N MET A 147 18.66 -34.55 20.88
CA MET A 147 19.43 -33.48 21.51
C MET A 147 18.98 -32.10 21.02
N VAL A 148 18.78 -31.94 19.71
CA VAL A 148 18.47 -30.66 19.07
C VAL A 148 16.98 -30.43 18.79
N GLU A 149 16.10 -31.32 19.30
CA GLU A 149 14.65 -31.20 19.13
C GLU A 149 14.10 -29.83 19.57
N PRO A 150 14.58 -29.20 20.66
CA PRO A 150 14.16 -27.85 21.05
C PRO A 150 14.62 -26.72 20.11
N LEU A 151 15.65 -26.95 19.28
CA LEU A 151 16.28 -25.91 18.45
C LEU A 151 15.63 -25.74 17.06
N HIS A 152 14.64 -26.58 16.72
CA HIS A 152 13.88 -26.50 15.45
C HIS A 152 14.78 -26.34 14.20
N LEU A 153 15.74 -27.24 14.03
CA LEU A 153 16.75 -27.13 12.96
C LEU A 153 16.17 -27.18 11.54
N ASP A 154 16.85 -26.50 10.62
CA ASP A 154 16.67 -26.67 9.18
C ASP A 154 17.24 -28.02 8.70
N TYR A 155 16.72 -28.51 7.58
CA TYR A 155 17.15 -29.75 6.94
C TYR A 155 17.45 -29.53 5.46
N THR A 156 18.46 -30.23 4.94
CA THR A 156 18.75 -30.25 3.51
C THR A 156 17.70 -31.05 2.72
N GLY A 157 17.67 -30.92 1.39
CA GLY A 157 16.76 -31.70 0.52
C GLY A 157 16.92 -33.23 0.62
N HIS A 158 18.07 -33.70 1.13
CA HIS A 158 18.31 -35.12 1.42
C HIS A 158 18.05 -35.50 2.90
N GLY A 159 17.47 -34.60 3.69
CA GLY A 159 17.04 -34.86 5.06
C GLY A 159 18.15 -34.82 6.12
N LEU A 160 19.31 -34.22 5.82
CA LEU A 160 20.36 -34.00 6.81
C LEU A 160 20.07 -32.74 7.63
N PRO A 161 20.16 -32.77 8.97
CA PRO A 161 20.02 -31.56 9.78
C PRO A 161 21.19 -30.61 9.54
N VAL A 162 20.90 -29.30 9.50
CA VAL A 162 21.89 -28.24 9.29
C VAL A 162 22.39 -27.74 10.64
N VAL A 163 23.71 -27.84 10.83
CA VAL A 163 24.45 -27.23 11.94
C VAL A 163 25.25 -26.07 11.36
N ASN A 164 24.71 -24.86 11.44
CA ASN A 164 25.22 -23.75 10.63
C ASN A 164 26.73 -23.50 10.79
N THR A 165 27.24 -23.45 12.03
CA THR A 165 28.67 -23.31 12.30
C THR A 165 29.22 -24.50 13.09
N ILE A 166 30.31 -25.10 12.59
CA ILE A 166 31.09 -26.13 13.29
C ILE A 166 32.52 -25.63 13.52
N ALA A 167 33.08 -25.90 14.70
CA ALA A 167 34.47 -25.65 15.00
C ALA A 167 35.19 -26.94 15.45
N SER A 168 36.30 -27.27 14.79
CA SER A 168 37.03 -28.53 14.96
C SER A 168 38.54 -28.32 15.10
N PHE A 169 39.23 -29.26 15.77
CA PHE A 169 40.69 -29.30 15.87
C PHE A 169 41.18 -30.70 15.53
N ALA A 170 41.93 -30.83 14.44
CA ALA A 170 42.27 -32.11 13.81
C ALA A 170 42.92 -33.15 14.73
N PRO A 171 43.83 -32.78 15.67
CA PRO A 171 44.44 -33.76 16.59
C PRO A 171 43.46 -34.51 17.50
N ILE A 172 42.31 -33.90 17.83
CA ILE A 172 41.27 -34.55 18.65
C ILE A 172 40.02 -34.91 17.84
N HIS A 173 39.86 -34.37 16.64
CA HIS A 173 38.78 -34.66 15.70
C HIS A 173 39.35 -35.13 14.32
N PRO A 174 39.93 -36.35 14.23
CA PRO A 174 40.66 -36.79 13.04
C PRO A 174 39.77 -37.26 11.87
N GLY A 175 38.47 -37.47 12.10
CA GLY A 175 37.53 -37.99 11.10
C GLY A 175 37.00 -36.94 10.09
N PRO A 176 36.42 -37.38 8.96
CA PRO A 176 35.72 -36.47 8.05
C PRO A 176 34.49 -35.87 8.73
N LEU A 177 34.33 -34.56 8.59
CA LEU A 177 33.14 -33.83 8.99
C LEU A 177 32.05 -34.09 7.94
N GLY A 178 30.84 -34.53 8.32
CA GLY A 178 29.69 -34.38 7.43
C GLY A 178 29.07 -35.61 6.74
N ASN A 179 29.10 -36.82 7.31
CA ASN A 179 28.27 -37.92 6.77
C ASN A 179 26.82 -37.92 7.30
N ARG A 180 26.51 -37.12 8.35
CA ARG A 180 25.21 -37.16 9.06
C ARG A 180 24.58 -35.79 9.34
N VAL A 181 25.28 -34.72 9.04
CA VAL A 181 24.87 -33.32 9.26
C VAL A 181 25.44 -32.46 8.13
N ALA A 182 24.72 -31.41 7.76
CA ALA A 182 25.23 -30.37 6.87
C ALA A 182 25.69 -29.16 7.69
N ALA A 183 26.60 -28.36 7.14
CA ALA A 183 27.04 -27.12 7.78
C ALA A 183 27.26 -26.03 6.74
N ASP A 184 26.90 -24.80 7.11
CA ASP A 184 27.12 -23.63 6.25
C ASP A 184 28.57 -23.16 6.34
N THR A 185 29.20 -23.38 7.50
CA THR A 185 30.59 -23.01 7.77
C THR A 185 31.26 -23.97 8.75
N VAL A 186 32.45 -24.43 8.40
CA VAL A 186 33.28 -25.30 9.24
C VAL A 186 34.66 -24.67 9.42
N PHE A 187 34.98 -24.26 10.65
CA PHE A 187 36.32 -23.84 11.04
C PHE A 187 37.12 -25.05 11.51
N ARG A 188 38.12 -25.46 10.74
CA ARG A 188 39.02 -26.57 11.05
C ARG A 188 40.42 -26.06 11.35
N PHE A 189 40.87 -26.29 12.58
CA PHE A 189 42.22 -25.98 13.01
C PHE A 189 43.10 -27.22 12.97
N ASP A 190 44.36 -27.07 12.58
CA ASP A 190 45.36 -28.13 12.65
C ASP A 190 46.69 -27.59 13.19
N ARG A 191 47.43 -28.44 13.90
CA ARG A 191 48.76 -28.11 14.44
C ARG A 191 49.82 -28.88 13.66
N HIS A 192 50.68 -28.13 12.97
CA HIS A 192 51.90 -28.68 12.36
C HIS A 192 53.13 -28.07 13.04
N ASN A 193 53.80 -28.86 13.88
CA ASN A 193 54.96 -28.41 14.67
C ASN A 193 54.63 -27.16 15.51
N HIS A 194 55.27 -26.01 15.20
CA HIS A 194 55.10 -24.73 15.87
C HIS A 194 54.08 -23.80 15.21
N SER A 195 53.33 -24.29 14.21
CA SER A 195 52.36 -23.50 13.44
C SER A 195 50.96 -24.08 13.57
N ILE A 196 49.98 -23.18 13.71
CA ILE A 196 48.56 -23.51 13.63
C ILE A 196 48.04 -23.08 12.26
N LYS A 197 47.36 -24.00 11.57
CA LYS A 197 46.64 -23.72 10.33
C LYS A 197 45.15 -23.68 10.59
N LEU A 198 44.47 -22.82 9.84
CA LEU A 198 43.03 -22.70 9.78
C LEU A 198 42.58 -23.02 8.35
N GLU A 199 41.66 -23.95 8.23
CA GLU A 199 40.88 -24.22 7.03
C GLU A 199 39.43 -23.85 7.34
N ILE A 200 38.81 -23.05 6.47
CA ILE A 200 37.39 -22.73 6.53
C ILE A 200 36.74 -23.33 5.30
N SER A 201 35.81 -24.24 5.54
CA SER A 201 34.92 -24.78 4.51
C SER A 201 33.58 -24.05 4.61
N PHE A 202 33.02 -23.57 3.51
CA PHE A 202 31.77 -22.81 3.51
C PHE A 202 30.94 -23.03 2.26
N ASP A 203 29.64 -22.75 2.37
CA ASP A 203 28.71 -22.77 1.25
C ASP A 203 28.88 -21.51 0.38
N GLY A 204 29.51 -21.67 -0.78
CA GLY A 204 29.75 -20.58 -1.75
C GLY A 204 28.47 -19.99 -2.36
N GLN A 205 27.31 -20.63 -2.16
CA GLN A 205 26.01 -20.09 -2.53
C GLN A 205 25.42 -19.15 -1.47
N ARG A 206 25.89 -19.23 -0.22
CA ARG A 206 25.46 -18.36 0.90
C ARG A 206 26.47 -17.27 1.21
N TYR A 207 27.75 -17.55 0.98
CA TYR A 207 28.84 -16.65 1.30
C TYR A 207 29.71 -16.35 0.09
N GLU A 208 29.99 -15.07 -0.11
CA GLU A 208 31.03 -14.63 -1.02
C GLU A 208 32.39 -14.93 -0.42
N ARG A 209 33.33 -15.39 -1.25
CA ARG A 209 34.69 -15.69 -0.82
C ARG A 209 35.36 -14.50 -0.11
N ALA A 210 35.16 -13.28 -0.60
CA ALA A 210 35.73 -12.07 0.00
C ALA A 210 35.23 -11.83 1.43
N PHE A 211 33.94 -12.07 1.70
CA PHE A 211 33.36 -11.97 3.05
C PHE A 211 33.98 -13.01 4.00
N MET A 212 34.20 -14.23 3.51
CA MET A 212 34.84 -15.29 4.31
C MET A 212 36.33 -15.03 4.55
N GLU A 213 37.02 -14.43 3.59
CA GLU A 213 38.41 -13.96 3.76
C GLU A 213 38.50 -12.89 4.85
N GLN A 214 37.59 -11.91 4.83
CA GLN A 214 37.47 -10.89 5.87
C GLN A 214 37.18 -11.52 7.25
N ALA A 215 36.22 -12.45 7.33
CA ALA A 215 35.90 -13.14 8.58
C ALA A 215 37.07 -13.95 9.14
N ALA A 216 37.87 -14.60 8.27
CA ALA A 216 39.08 -15.32 8.66
C ALA A 216 40.14 -14.37 9.23
N ASP A 217 40.35 -13.23 8.60
CA ASP A 217 41.35 -12.25 9.03
C ASP A 217 40.92 -11.56 10.34
N HIS A 218 39.63 -11.28 10.51
CA HIS A 218 39.04 -10.83 11.79
C HIS A 218 39.21 -11.87 12.90
N LEU A 219 38.99 -13.15 12.63
CA LEU A 219 39.20 -14.22 13.61
C LEU A 219 40.66 -14.26 14.10
N VAL A 220 41.62 -14.17 13.18
CA VAL A 220 43.06 -14.15 13.52
C VAL A 220 43.40 -12.92 14.37
N ARG A 221 42.87 -11.75 14.01
CA ARG A 221 43.07 -10.51 14.75
C ARG A 221 42.44 -10.55 16.16
N LEU A 222 41.21 -11.04 16.27
CA LEU A 222 40.50 -11.24 17.53
C LEU A 222 41.28 -12.18 18.46
N LEU A 223 41.72 -13.33 17.95
CA LEU A 223 42.55 -14.27 18.70
C LEU A 223 43.84 -13.62 19.19
N SER A 224 44.50 -12.82 18.34
CA SER A 224 45.69 -12.07 18.73
C SER A 224 45.38 -11.13 19.89
N MET A 225 44.41 -10.24 19.75
CA MET A 225 44.08 -9.24 20.78
C MET A 225 43.70 -9.89 22.11
N LEU A 226 42.83 -10.91 22.09
CA LEU A 226 42.40 -11.60 23.30
C LEU A 226 43.53 -12.36 24.01
N LEU A 227 44.46 -12.98 23.27
CA LEU A 227 45.54 -13.78 23.88
C LEU A 227 46.72 -12.94 24.40
N PHE A 228 46.96 -11.76 23.81
CA PHE A 228 47.97 -10.81 24.26
C PHE A 228 47.44 -9.82 25.29
N GLN A 229 46.13 -9.60 25.35
CA GLN A 229 45.44 -8.75 26.34
C GLN A 229 44.26 -9.51 26.97
N PRO A 230 44.51 -10.50 27.85
CA PRO A 230 43.47 -11.42 28.34
C PRO A 230 42.36 -10.78 29.19
N ASP A 231 42.63 -9.61 29.75
CA ASP A 231 41.68 -8.83 30.57
C ASP A 231 40.85 -7.86 29.73
N LEU A 232 41.09 -7.76 28.42
CA LEU A 232 40.32 -6.92 27.51
C LEU A 232 38.90 -7.49 27.36
N GLU A 233 37.91 -6.63 27.62
CA GLU A 233 36.50 -6.95 27.45
C GLU A 233 36.16 -7.06 25.97
N LEU A 234 35.39 -8.09 25.59
CA LEU A 234 35.08 -8.38 24.19
C LEU A 234 34.41 -7.19 23.49
N GLY A 235 33.56 -6.44 24.18
CA GLY A 235 32.93 -5.21 23.66
C GLY A 235 33.94 -4.17 23.19
N GLN A 236 35.07 -4.03 23.89
CA GLN A 236 36.13 -3.05 23.61
C GLN A 236 37.14 -3.52 22.54
N VAL A 237 37.08 -4.80 22.13
CA VAL A 237 37.98 -5.32 21.11
C VAL A 237 37.59 -4.77 19.73
N ASP A 238 38.47 -3.95 19.14
CA ASP A 238 38.33 -3.48 17.76
C ASP A 238 38.86 -4.52 16.76
N MET A 239 37.93 -5.32 16.23
CA MET A 239 38.24 -6.34 15.23
C MET A 239 38.52 -5.77 13.85
N LEU A 240 38.11 -4.54 13.56
CA LEU A 240 38.28 -3.95 12.24
C LEU A 240 39.75 -3.57 12.02
N PHE A 241 40.23 -3.78 10.81
CA PHE A 241 41.52 -3.25 10.39
C PHE A 241 41.42 -1.73 10.15
N PRO A 242 42.53 -0.98 10.32
CA PRO A 242 42.51 0.47 10.10
C PRO A 242 41.95 0.91 8.75
N VAL A 243 42.21 0.13 7.68
CA VAL A 243 41.71 0.43 6.32
C VAL A 243 40.19 0.25 6.20
N GLU A 244 39.62 -0.77 6.84
CA GLU A 244 38.17 -0.99 6.87
C GLU A 244 37.49 0.10 7.68
N ARG A 245 38.09 0.45 8.82
CA ARG A 245 37.61 1.54 9.68
C ARG A 245 37.60 2.88 8.93
N GLU A 246 38.67 3.17 8.18
CA GLU A 246 38.75 4.39 7.37
C GLU A 246 37.71 4.39 6.24
N MET A 247 37.49 3.25 5.57
CA MET A 247 36.46 3.10 4.55
C MET A 247 35.05 3.35 5.12
N LEU A 248 34.71 2.76 6.28
CA LEU A 248 33.40 2.90 6.90
C LEU A 248 33.16 4.31 7.49
N LEU A 249 34.21 4.94 8.04
CA LEU A 249 34.09 6.28 8.65
C LEU A 249 34.15 7.41 7.62
N LYS A 250 34.97 7.26 6.59
CA LYS A 250 35.28 8.32 5.62
C LYS A 250 35.00 7.89 4.20
N GLY A 251 35.44 6.72 3.76
CA GLY A 251 35.30 6.29 2.36
C GLY A 251 33.85 6.33 1.83
N PHE A 252 32.93 5.62 2.49
CA PHE A 252 31.50 5.63 2.13
C PHE A 252 30.75 6.88 2.60
N ASN A 253 31.41 7.74 3.38
CA ASN A 253 30.87 8.93 4.01
C ASN A 253 31.54 10.22 3.53
N ASP A 254 32.27 10.17 2.40
CA ASP A 254 32.92 11.32 1.77
C ASP A 254 31.89 12.09 0.96
N THR A 255 30.98 12.72 1.69
CA THR A 255 29.76 13.33 1.16
C THR A 255 29.74 14.84 1.37
N GLU A 256 30.78 15.42 1.95
CA GLU A 256 30.84 16.86 2.19
C GLU A 256 30.88 17.61 0.85
N THR A 257 29.83 18.39 0.61
CA THR A 257 29.66 19.15 -0.64
C THR A 257 29.25 20.58 -0.30
N GLU A 258 29.87 21.56 -0.97
CA GLU A 258 29.50 22.96 -0.82
C GLU A 258 28.05 23.19 -1.28
N PHE A 259 27.28 23.88 -0.44
CA PHE A 259 25.91 24.28 -0.74
C PHE A 259 25.65 25.64 -0.10
N GLU A 260 24.49 26.23 -0.38
CA GLU A 260 24.12 27.58 0.05
C GLU A 260 23.75 27.64 1.55
N ARG A 261 24.70 27.27 2.43
CA ARG A 261 24.51 27.05 3.88
C ARG A 261 23.90 28.24 4.63
N GLY A 262 24.07 29.46 4.10
CA GLY A 262 23.55 30.70 4.68
C GLY A 262 22.12 31.05 4.29
N LYS A 263 21.51 30.32 3.34
CA LYS A 263 20.17 30.63 2.81
C LYS A 263 19.07 29.88 3.57
N THR A 264 17.85 30.39 3.40
CA THR A 264 16.61 29.77 3.85
C THR A 264 15.83 29.22 2.66
N ILE A 265 14.84 28.38 2.94
CA ILE A 265 13.93 27.82 1.92
C ILE A 265 13.22 28.95 1.15
N HIS A 266 12.67 29.94 1.86
CA HIS A 266 11.98 31.06 1.24
C HIS A 266 12.93 32.00 0.49
N GLY A 267 14.19 32.16 0.95
CA GLY A 267 15.18 32.95 0.23
C GLY A 267 15.55 32.34 -1.13
N LEU A 268 15.67 31.01 -1.21
CA LEU A 268 15.85 30.32 -2.49
C LEU A 268 14.65 30.49 -3.43
N PHE A 269 13.44 30.47 -2.88
CA PHE A 269 12.22 30.74 -3.65
C PHE A 269 12.16 32.19 -4.15
N GLU A 270 12.55 33.17 -3.32
CA GLU A 270 12.58 34.59 -3.70
C GLU A 270 13.53 34.85 -4.87
N GLU A 271 14.73 34.26 -4.84
CA GLU A 271 15.67 34.32 -5.96
C GLU A 271 15.04 33.77 -7.24
N GLN A 272 14.32 32.65 -7.14
CA GLN A 272 13.64 32.06 -8.28
C GLN A 272 12.48 32.93 -8.79
N ALA A 273 11.74 33.58 -7.89
CA ALA A 273 10.67 34.50 -8.24
C ALA A 273 11.19 35.78 -8.92
N GLU A 274 12.40 36.21 -8.60
CA GLU A 274 13.09 37.29 -9.31
C GLU A 274 13.63 36.85 -10.67
N HIS A 275 14.15 35.62 -10.76
CA HIS A 275 14.72 35.08 -12.00
C HIS A 275 13.67 34.68 -13.04
N ARG A 276 12.52 34.14 -12.60
CA ARG A 276 11.45 33.62 -13.47
C ARG A 276 10.06 34.06 -13.00
N PRO A 277 9.81 35.38 -12.91
CA PRO A 277 8.59 35.89 -12.29
C PRO A 277 7.30 35.45 -13.00
N ASP A 278 7.34 35.31 -14.33
CA ASP A 278 6.16 35.03 -15.14
C ASP A 278 5.99 33.53 -15.46
N ASN A 279 6.90 32.67 -14.96
CA ASN A 279 6.71 31.22 -15.02
C ASN A 279 5.57 30.82 -14.07
N VAL A 280 4.81 29.79 -14.44
CA VAL A 280 3.78 29.21 -13.57
C VAL A 280 4.45 28.41 -12.45
N ALA A 281 4.16 28.77 -11.21
CA ALA A 281 4.72 28.13 -10.01
C ALA A 281 3.82 26.98 -9.52
N VAL A 282 2.51 27.21 -9.47
CA VAL A 282 1.56 26.25 -8.91
C VAL A 282 0.24 26.26 -9.69
N VAL A 283 -0.33 25.07 -9.91
CA VAL A 283 -1.58 24.84 -10.64
C VAL A 283 -2.49 23.93 -9.82
N MET A 284 -3.78 24.29 -9.77
CA MET A 284 -4.85 23.45 -9.23
C MET A 284 -6.16 23.76 -9.96
N ASN A 285 -6.79 22.73 -10.52
CA ASN A 285 -7.95 22.86 -11.41
C ASN A 285 -7.67 23.88 -12.52
N GLU A 286 -8.61 24.79 -12.81
CA GLU A 286 -8.44 25.86 -13.81
C GLU A 286 -7.62 27.06 -13.29
N ARG A 287 -7.18 27.04 -12.03
CA ARG A 287 -6.46 28.16 -11.40
C ARG A 287 -4.96 27.90 -11.40
N GLN A 288 -4.18 28.96 -11.60
CA GLN A 288 -2.73 28.93 -11.53
C GLN A 288 -2.18 30.21 -10.90
N LEU A 289 -0.99 30.12 -10.31
CA LEU A 289 -0.21 31.29 -9.88
C LEU A 289 1.17 31.24 -10.52
N THR A 290 1.60 32.37 -11.05
CA THR A 290 2.99 32.61 -11.41
C THR A 290 3.88 32.72 -10.18
N TYR A 291 5.19 32.60 -10.34
CA TYR A 291 6.15 32.82 -9.25
C TYR A 291 6.00 34.22 -8.65
N ARG A 292 5.77 35.25 -9.49
CA ARG A 292 5.50 36.62 -9.05
C ARG A 292 4.26 36.68 -8.16
N GLU A 293 3.14 36.16 -8.64
CA GLU A 293 1.86 36.21 -7.90
C GLU A 293 1.92 35.42 -6.59
N LEU A 294 2.55 34.24 -6.61
CA LEU A 294 2.76 33.44 -5.40
C LEU A 294 3.63 34.18 -4.39
N ASN A 295 4.70 34.83 -4.84
CA ASN A 295 5.59 35.63 -4.00
C ASN A 295 4.88 36.85 -3.41
N GLU A 296 4.16 37.61 -4.23
CA GLU A 296 3.43 38.81 -3.78
C GLU A 296 2.32 38.47 -2.77
N ARG A 297 1.56 37.39 -3.01
CA ARG A 297 0.51 36.93 -2.08
C ARG A 297 1.09 36.47 -0.75
N SER A 298 2.15 35.64 -0.80
CA SER A 298 2.82 35.17 0.41
C SER A 298 3.50 36.30 1.18
N ASN A 299 4.03 37.33 0.49
CA ASN A 299 4.60 38.53 1.11
C ASN A 299 3.56 39.37 1.87
N ARG A 300 2.34 39.51 1.34
CA ARG A 300 1.26 40.22 2.04
C ARG A 300 0.82 39.48 3.30
N LEU A 301 0.63 38.17 3.20
CA LEU A 301 0.27 37.34 4.35
C LEU A 301 1.40 37.28 5.39
N ALA A 302 2.67 37.22 4.96
CA ALA A 302 3.83 37.25 5.85
C ALA A 302 3.90 38.55 6.67
N ARG A 303 3.60 39.71 6.07
CA ARG A 303 3.48 40.98 6.80
C ARG A 303 2.40 40.90 7.86
N LYS A 304 1.25 40.31 7.52
CA LYS A 304 0.16 40.15 8.48
C LYS A 304 0.54 39.23 9.64
N LEU A 305 1.25 38.15 9.36
CA LEU A 305 1.79 37.25 10.36
C LEU A 305 2.78 37.97 11.28
N ARG A 306 3.69 38.79 10.73
CA ARG A 306 4.59 39.64 11.54
C ARG A 306 3.83 40.66 12.39
N GLU A 307 2.78 41.30 11.86
CA GLU A 307 1.90 42.19 12.63
C GLU A 307 1.22 41.47 13.81
N LYS A 308 0.94 40.17 13.65
CA LYS A 308 0.38 39.31 14.70
C LYS A 308 1.45 38.72 15.61
N GLY A 309 2.72 39.11 15.42
CA GLY A 309 3.83 38.77 16.29
C GLY A 309 4.50 37.45 15.98
N VAL A 310 4.54 37.02 14.70
CA VAL A 310 5.41 35.91 14.27
C VAL A 310 6.87 36.38 14.20
N GLU A 311 7.74 35.67 14.90
CA GLU A 311 9.20 35.84 14.92
C GLU A 311 9.93 34.55 14.51
N ALA A 312 11.26 34.57 14.48
CA ALA A 312 12.09 33.38 14.27
C ALA A 312 11.74 32.27 15.27
N ASP A 313 11.79 31.00 14.83
CA ASP A 313 11.46 29.80 15.63
C ASP A 313 10.01 29.70 16.13
N GLN A 314 9.14 30.66 15.81
CA GLN A 314 7.76 30.64 16.27
C GLN A 314 6.89 29.72 15.44
N LEU A 315 6.15 28.83 16.12
CA LEU A 315 5.27 27.88 15.47
C LEU A 315 3.95 28.52 15.05
N VAL A 316 3.52 28.24 13.82
CA VAL A 316 2.20 28.63 13.30
C VAL A 316 1.52 27.38 12.79
N ALA A 317 0.38 27.03 13.38
CA ALA A 317 -0.41 25.90 12.91
C ALA A 317 -1.07 26.24 11.57
N ILE A 318 -1.14 25.27 10.65
CA ILE A 318 -1.83 25.41 9.37
C ILE A 318 -2.77 24.22 9.17
N LEU A 319 -4.08 24.50 9.20
CA LEU A 319 -5.17 23.53 9.02
C LEU A 319 -5.87 23.84 7.70
N VAL A 320 -5.51 23.11 6.65
CA VAL A 320 -5.91 23.42 5.27
C VAL A 320 -6.07 22.17 4.44
N GLU A 321 -6.98 22.23 3.48
CA GLU A 321 -7.07 21.30 2.37
C GLU A 321 -6.12 21.71 1.23
N ARG A 322 -5.92 20.77 0.30
CA ARG A 322 -5.12 20.97 -0.91
C ARG A 322 -5.66 22.17 -1.67
N SER A 323 -4.82 23.17 -1.91
CA SER A 323 -5.22 24.46 -2.47
C SER A 323 -4.00 25.27 -2.93
N LEU A 324 -4.21 26.30 -3.75
CA LEU A 324 -3.13 27.27 -4.05
C LEU A 324 -2.75 28.06 -2.79
N GLU A 325 -3.77 28.32 -1.96
CA GLU A 325 -3.73 29.01 -0.69
C GLU A 325 -2.86 28.29 0.34
N MET A 326 -2.85 26.95 0.33
CA MET A 326 -1.94 26.14 1.14
C MET A 326 -0.47 26.52 0.87
N VAL A 327 -0.07 26.62 -0.40
CA VAL A 327 1.32 26.97 -0.77
C VAL A 327 1.63 28.42 -0.39
N VAL A 328 0.67 29.34 -0.57
CA VAL A 328 0.78 30.73 -0.10
C VAL A 328 1.01 30.78 1.41
N GLY A 329 0.22 30.03 2.19
CA GLY A 329 0.31 29.96 3.65
C GLY A 329 1.66 29.43 4.14
N ILE A 330 2.14 28.33 3.55
CA ILE A 330 3.46 27.75 3.86
C ILE A 330 4.56 28.79 3.64
N LEU A 331 4.62 29.39 2.45
CA LEU A 331 5.63 30.41 2.14
C LEU A 331 5.49 31.65 3.02
N ALA A 332 4.28 32.07 3.34
CA ALA A 332 4.04 33.23 4.18
C ALA A 332 4.53 33.02 5.62
N ILE A 333 4.33 31.83 6.20
CA ILE A 333 4.86 31.49 7.53
C ILE A 333 6.39 31.55 7.51
N LEU A 334 7.02 30.91 6.53
CA LEU A 334 8.48 30.89 6.40
C LEU A 334 9.04 32.31 6.19
N LYS A 335 8.42 33.13 5.34
CA LYS A 335 8.80 34.53 5.10
C LYS A 335 8.57 35.43 6.31
N ALA A 336 7.56 35.13 7.14
CA ALA A 336 7.33 35.85 8.38
C ALA A 336 8.46 35.58 9.40
N GLY A 337 9.17 34.45 9.25
CA GLY A 337 10.24 33.97 10.14
C GLY A 337 9.84 32.73 10.95
N GLY A 338 8.56 32.36 10.93
CA GLY A 338 8.03 31.24 11.70
C GLY A 338 8.22 29.89 11.02
N ALA A 339 7.87 28.85 11.76
CA ALA A 339 7.83 27.46 11.30
C ALA A 339 6.40 26.95 11.26
N PHE A 340 6.02 26.25 10.18
CA PHE A 340 4.64 25.76 10.06
C PHE A 340 4.47 24.41 10.74
N VAL A 341 3.30 24.21 11.35
CA VAL A 341 2.85 22.95 11.94
C VAL A 341 1.65 22.47 11.13
N PRO A 342 1.83 21.57 10.14
CA PRO A 342 0.73 21.15 9.29
C PRO A 342 -0.19 20.19 10.05
N VAL A 343 -1.49 20.45 9.92
CA VAL A 343 -2.54 19.63 10.50
C VAL A 343 -3.50 19.21 9.39
N ASP A 344 -3.66 17.91 9.20
CA ASP A 344 -4.54 17.36 8.17
C ASP A 344 -6.02 17.47 8.62
N PRO A 345 -6.90 18.12 7.83
CA PRO A 345 -8.32 18.25 8.17
C PRO A 345 -9.10 16.92 8.16
N ASP A 346 -8.55 15.88 7.53
CA ASP A 346 -9.13 14.54 7.52
C ASP A 346 -8.79 13.74 8.80
N TYR A 347 -7.94 14.27 9.67
CA TYR A 347 -7.68 13.65 10.97
C TYR A 347 -8.88 13.79 11.92
N PRO A 348 -9.05 12.86 12.88
CA PRO A 348 -10.07 13.00 13.90
C PRO A 348 -9.87 14.29 14.72
N GLU A 349 -10.96 14.93 15.13
CA GLU A 349 -10.94 16.21 15.86
C GLU A 349 -10.06 16.18 17.10
N GLU A 350 -10.04 15.06 17.84
CA GLU A 350 -9.18 14.91 19.01
C GLU A 350 -7.69 14.92 18.66
N ARG A 351 -7.31 14.36 17.50
CA ARG A 351 -5.94 14.39 17.02
C ARG A 351 -5.54 15.77 16.51
N ILE A 352 -6.44 16.45 15.80
CA ILE A 352 -6.27 17.86 15.40
C ILE A 352 -6.04 18.73 16.65
N ARG A 353 -6.91 18.58 17.66
CA ARG A 353 -6.82 19.30 18.93
C ARG A 353 -5.48 19.02 19.63
N PHE A 354 -5.10 17.75 19.76
CA PHE A 354 -3.82 17.37 20.38
C PHE A 354 -2.62 18.01 19.66
N MET A 355 -2.56 17.94 18.33
CA MET A 355 -1.44 18.51 17.56
C MET A 355 -1.34 20.03 17.74
N ILE A 356 -2.49 20.73 17.73
CA ILE A 356 -2.52 22.19 17.94
C ILE A 356 -2.10 22.53 19.37
N GLU A 357 -2.64 21.84 20.38
CA GLU A 357 -2.34 22.07 21.79
C GLU A 357 -0.87 21.77 22.12
N ASP A 358 -0.35 20.61 21.72
CA ASP A 358 1.04 20.22 21.97
C ASP A 358 2.02 21.14 21.23
N SER A 359 1.65 21.62 20.03
CA SER A 359 2.50 22.56 19.31
C SER A 359 2.69 23.90 20.06
N GLY A 360 1.72 24.28 20.90
CA GLY A 360 1.71 25.59 21.56
C GLY A 360 1.66 26.77 20.58
N ALA A 361 1.27 26.55 19.32
CA ALA A 361 1.21 27.61 18.31
C ALA A 361 0.16 28.67 18.69
N PRO A 362 0.54 29.96 18.82
CA PRO A 362 -0.39 31.03 19.18
C PRO A 362 -1.30 31.47 18.03
N LEU A 363 -0.97 31.05 16.81
CA LEU A 363 -1.62 31.43 15.55
C LEU A 363 -2.01 30.19 14.76
N LEU A 364 -3.19 30.23 14.17
CA LEU A 364 -3.71 29.21 13.26
C LEU A 364 -4.08 29.85 11.92
N LEU A 365 -3.41 29.42 10.85
CA LEU A 365 -3.88 29.63 9.48
C LEU A 365 -4.92 28.57 9.15
N ILE A 366 -6.09 29.00 8.69
CA ILE A 366 -7.24 28.12 8.46
C ILE A 366 -8.04 28.58 7.25
N GLN A 367 -8.69 27.66 6.54
CA GLN A 367 -9.71 28.00 5.56
C GLN A 367 -11.08 28.14 6.24
N LYS A 368 -11.91 29.08 5.77
CA LYS A 368 -13.19 29.44 6.39
C LYS A 368 -14.10 28.23 6.65
N HIS A 369 -14.18 27.29 5.72
CA HIS A 369 -15.05 26.11 5.84
C HIS A 369 -14.56 25.09 6.87
N LEU A 370 -13.31 25.18 7.34
CA LEU A 370 -12.72 24.26 8.32
C LEU A 370 -12.88 24.74 9.78
N HIS A 371 -13.54 25.88 10.02
CA HIS A 371 -13.66 26.45 11.36
C HIS A 371 -14.28 25.50 12.40
N GLU A 372 -15.20 24.64 11.99
CA GLU A 372 -15.91 23.69 12.86
C GLU A 372 -15.03 22.50 13.27
N LYS A 373 -13.90 22.25 12.59
CA LYS A 373 -12.99 21.13 12.90
C LYS A 373 -12.14 21.34 14.16
N THR A 374 -12.14 22.54 14.73
CA THR A 374 -11.30 22.87 15.88
C THR A 374 -11.87 23.99 16.75
N ASP A 375 -11.78 23.80 18.05
CA ASP A 375 -12.16 24.77 19.08
C ASP A 375 -11.03 25.76 19.42
N PHE A 376 -9.96 25.83 18.61
CA PHE A 376 -8.79 26.66 18.86
C PHE A 376 -9.14 28.10 19.31
N GLU A 377 -8.72 28.45 20.53
CA GLU A 377 -9.03 29.74 21.19
C GLU A 377 -8.03 30.87 20.82
N GLY A 378 -6.93 30.54 20.14
CA GLY A 378 -5.90 31.49 19.76
C GLY A 378 -6.28 32.39 18.57
N THR A 379 -5.30 33.11 18.01
CA THR A 379 -5.57 34.01 16.89
C THR A 379 -5.68 33.22 15.59
N ARG A 380 -6.86 33.24 14.97
CA ARG A 380 -7.11 32.66 13.64
C ARG A 380 -6.88 33.69 12.55
N LEU A 381 -6.25 33.28 11.45
CA LEU A 381 -6.18 34.05 10.21
C LEU A 381 -6.74 33.19 9.08
N GLU A 382 -7.75 33.73 8.40
CA GLU A 382 -8.44 33.05 7.31
C GLU A 382 -7.64 33.20 6.02
N LEU A 383 -7.19 32.08 5.44
CA LEU A 383 -6.39 32.10 4.22
C LEU A 383 -7.16 32.65 3.02
N ASP A 384 -8.47 32.41 2.98
CA ASP A 384 -9.38 32.84 1.91
C ASP A 384 -9.44 34.37 1.75
N ASP A 385 -9.13 35.12 2.80
CA ASP A 385 -9.11 36.60 2.77
C ASP A 385 -7.93 37.16 1.94
N PHE A 386 -6.92 36.35 1.67
CA PHE A 386 -5.69 36.77 0.98
C PHE A 386 -5.65 36.33 -0.49
N VAL A 387 -6.79 35.88 -1.04
CA VAL A 387 -6.89 35.20 -2.34
C VAL A 387 -7.35 36.09 -3.50
N TRP A 388 -8.09 37.17 -3.22
CA TRP A 388 -8.84 37.89 -4.26
C TRP A 388 -8.12 39.11 -4.82
N GLY A 389 -7.86 39.07 -6.13
CA GLY A 389 -7.31 40.17 -6.92
C GLY A 389 -8.33 40.95 -7.76
N ASP A 390 -9.57 40.46 -7.96
CA ASP A 390 -10.46 41.04 -9.00
C ASP A 390 -11.89 41.46 -8.58
N SER A 391 -12.38 41.19 -7.36
CA SER A 391 -13.63 41.84 -6.86
C SER A 391 -13.96 41.50 -5.40
N GLY A 392 -13.79 42.49 -4.51
CA GLY A 392 -14.25 42.48 -3.10
C GLY A 392 -13.24 41.86 -2.14
N ALA A 393 -12.70 42.53 -1.11
CA ALA A 393 -13.21 43.67 -0.36
C ALA A 393 -12.11 44.72 -0.11
N GLU A 394 -12.55 45.96 0.13
CA GLU A 394 -11.78 47.05 0.72
C GLU A 394 -11.33 46.76 2.18
N SER A 395 -10.98 45.53 2.52
CA SER A 395 -10.52 45.16 3.85
C SER A 395 -9.00 45.10 3.90
N THR A 396 -8.45 46.16 4.51
CA THR A 396 -7.05 46.40 4.89
C THR A 396 -6.16 46.91 3.74
N GLY A 397 -5.71 48.17 3.89
CA GLY A 397 -5.03 48.93 2.85
C GLY A 397 -3.87 48.15 2.22
N VAL A 398 -3.75 48.27 0.88
CA VAL A 398 -2.79 47.59 0.00
C VAL A 398 -1.48 47.28 0.74
N LEU A 399 -1.41 46.11 1.37
CA LEU A 399 -0.19 45.68 2.03
C LEU A 399 0.86 45.55 0.93
N ASP A 400 2.03 46.11 1.21
CA ASP A 400 3.17 46.04 0.30
C ASP A 400 3.45 44.58 -0.07
N ALA A 401 3.68 44.34 -1.36
CA ALA A 401 3.89 43.02 -1.94
C ALA A 401 5.37 42.70 -2.18
N SER A 402 6.28 43.64 -1.91
CA SER A 402 7.73 43.44 -2.03
C SER A 402 8.24 42.39 -1.02
N ASN A 403 9.43 41.83 -1.29
CA ASN A 403 10.07 40.90 -0.36
C ASN A 403 10.32 41.57 1.00
N LEU A 404 10.14 40.81 2.07
CA LEU A 404 10.39 41.30 3.42
C LEU A 404 11.87 41.13 3.77
N GLU A 405 12.39 41.98 4.66
CA GLU A 405 13.71 41.74 5.26
C GLU A 405 13.72 40.38 5.98
N PRO A 406 14.77 39.54 5.81
CA PRO A 406 14.84 38.22 6.45
C PRO A 406 14.67 38.31 7.97
N ALA A 407 13.75 37.51 8.50
CA ALA A 407 13.49 37.42 9.95
C ALA A 407 14.04 36.12 10.57
N SER A 408 14.32 35.10 9.77
CA SER A 408 14.92 33.83 10.19
C SER A 408 16.15 33.50 9.34
N GLY A 409 17.00 32.63 9.87
CA GLY A 409 18.23 32.11 9.26
C GLY A 409 18.22 30.59 9.09
N PRO A 410 19.33 30.01 8.59
CA PRO A 410 19.40 28.60 8.22
C PRO A 410 19.23 27.60 9.38
N ASN A 411 19.48 28.03 10.63
CA ASN A 411 19.37 27.18 11.82
C ASN A 411 18.02 27.33 12.55
N ASP A 412 17.16 28.25 12.10
CA ASP A 412 15.83 28.41 12.66
C ASP A 412 14.90 27.32 12.08
N LEU A 413 13.83 27.03 12.82
CA LEU A 413 12.84 26.04 12.43
C LEU A 413 12.16 26.43 11.12
N ALA A 414 12.02 25.45 10.23
CA ALA A 414 11.20 25.55 9.02
C ALA A 414 9.81 24.94 9.26
N TYR A 415 9.75 23.79 9.93
CA TYR A 415 8.50 23.11 10.24
C TYR A 415 8.62 22.18 11.44
N VAL A 416 7.46 21.85 12.02
CA VAL A 416 7.30 20.73 12.95
C VAL A 416 6.25 19.78 12.41
N ILE A 417 6.67 18.58 12.00
CA ILE A 417 5.76 17.54 11.50
C ILE A 417 5.59 16.47 12.57
N TYR A 418 4.34 16.13 12.87
CA TYR A 418 4.01 15.10 13.84
C TYR A 418 4.11 13.70 13.22
N THR A 419 4.75 12.79 13.95
CA THR A 419 4.85 11.36 13.61
C THR A 419 4.22 10.52 14.72
N SER A 420 3.89 9.25 14.45
CA SER A 420 3.42 8.33 15.50
C SER A 420 4.49 8.16 16.59
N GLY A 421 4.06 8.07 17.85
CA GLY A 421 4.97 7.96 18.99
C GLY A 421 4.90 6.61 19.71
N THR A 422 6.04 6.15 20.22
CA THR A 422 6.17 4.87 20.96
C THR A 422 5.35 4.84 22.25
N THR A 423 5.01 6.00 22.80
CA THR A 423 4.21 6.17 24.03
C THR A 423 2.71 6.39 23.75
N GLY A 424 2.24 6.08 22.54
CA GLY A 424 0.84 6.18 22.15
C GLY A 424 0.30 7.58 21.86
N LYS A 425 1.17 8.60 21.84
CA LYS A 425 0.83 9.97 21.40
C LYS A 425 1.74 10.41 20.25
N PRO A 426 1.23 11.19 19.28
CA PRO A 426 2.06 11.75 18.23
C PRO A 426 3.20 12.62 18.78
N LYS A 427 4.37 12.60 18.13
CA LYS A 427 5.56 13.38 18.49
C LYS A 427 5.92 14.37 17.37
N GLY A 428 6.08 15.64 17.70
CA GLY A 428 6.49 16.68 16.73
C GLY A 428 7.99 16.64 16.47
N VAL A 429 8.42 16.51 15.22
CA VAL A 429 9.84 16.53 14.83
C VAL A 429 10.23 17.93 14.34
N MET A 430 11.20 18.56 15.00
CA MET A 430 11.58 19.96 14.76
C MET A 430 12.69 20.07 13.71
N LEU A 431 12.36 20.52 12.49
CA LEU A 431 13.29 20.61 11.36
C LEU A 431 13.70 22.05 11.08
N GLU A 432 14.97 22.22 10.72
CA GLU A 432 15.59 23.53 10.43
C GLU A 432 15.75 23.75 8.93
N HIS A 433 15.77 25.00 8.49
CA HIS A 433 15.89 25.38 7.08
C HIS A 433 17.07 24.71 6.35
N ARG A 434 18.25 24.66 7.00
CA ARG A 434 19.50 24.14 6.40
C ARG A 434 19.40 22.71 5.87
N GLY A 435 18.60 21.86 6.51
CA GLY A 435 18.46 20.46 6.11
C GLY A 435 17.86 20.36 4.70
N LEU A 436 16.72 21.02 4.50
CA LEU A 436 16.01 21.08 3.22
C LEU A 436 16.76 21.88 2.16
N VAL A 437 17.46 22.94 2.55
CA VAL A 437 18.31 23.71 1.62
C VAL A 437 19.43 22.81 1.07
N SER A 438 20.00 21.92 1.88
CA SER A 438 21.03 20.98 1.41
C SER A 438 20.51 19.99 0.36
N LEU A 439 19.22 19.60 0.45
CA LEU A 439 18.59 18.68 -0.50
C LEU A 439 18.49 19.25 -1.92
N LYS A 440 18.60 20.57 -2.09
CA LYS A 440 18.66 21.20 -3.43
C LYS A 440 19.77 20.59 -4.29
N LEU A 441 20.92 20.23 -3.70
CA LEU A 441 22.01 19.54 -4.42
C LEU A 441 21.53 18.21 -5.01
N MET A 442 20.81 17.41 -4.23
CA MET A 442 20.29 16.12 -4.69
C MET A 442 19.29 16.30 -5.83
N PHE A 443 18.42 17.32 -5.76
CA PHE A 443 17.45 17.60 -6.82
C PHE A 443 18.14 18.03 -8.12
N ALA A 444 19.22 18.81 -8.03
CA ALA A 444 20.01 19.24 -9.18
C ALA A 444 20.87 18.10 -9.75
N ASP A 445 21.72 17.51 -8.92
CA ASP A 445 22.84 16.66 -9.37
C ASP A 445 22.42 15.21 -9.64
N ARG A 446 21.39 14.72 -8.93
CA ARG A 446 20.92 13.34 -9.05
C ARG A 446 19.63 13.25 -9.86
N LEU A 447 18.62 14.03 -9.47
CA LEU A 447 17.32 14.00 -10.15
C LEU A 447 17.30 14.85 -11.42
N GLY A 448 18.22 15.81 -11.60
CA GLY A 448 18.25 16.67 -12.78
C GLY A 448 16.97 17.51 -12.93
N ILE A 449 16.46 18.06 -11.83
CA ILE A 449 15.26 18.93 -11.85
C ILE A 449 15.61 20.29 -12.48
N THR A 450 14.73 20.74 -13.36
CA THR A 450 14.87 21.98 -14.13
C THR A 450 13.57 22.78 -14.12
N GLU A 451 13.58 23.99 -14.69
CA GLU A 451 12.37 24.81 -14.84
C GLU A 451 11.30 24.20 -15.75
N HIS A 452 11.66 23.18 -16.54
CA HIS A 452 10.75 22.52 -17.48
C HIS A 452 10.00 21.35 -16.85
N ASP A 453 10.38 20.95 -15.64
CA ASP A 453 9.73 19.86 -14.95
C ASP A 453 8.35 20.26 -14.43
N ARG A 454 7.45 19.28 -14.48
CA ARG A 454 6.09 19.35 -13.95
C ARG A 454 6.00 18.32 -12.84
N ILE A 455 5.84 18.79 -11.61
CA ILE A 455 5.94 17.97 -10.41
C ILE A 455 4.55 17.84 -9.80
N VAL A 456 4.11 16.62 -9.56
CA VAL A 456 2.86 16.36 -8.83
C VAL A 456 3.09 16.45 -7.32
N GLN A 457 2.16 17.12 -6.62
CA GLN A 457 2.07 17.15 -5.17
C GLN A 457 1.13 16.02 -4.74
N PHE A 458 1.66 14.90 -4.25
CA PHE A 458 0.90 13.69 -3.91
C PHE A 458 0.73 13.55 -2.39
N ALA A 459 1.80 13.70 -1.61
CA ALA A 459 1.78 13.46 -0.18
C ALA A 459 0.78 14.37 0.59
N SER A 460 0.27 13.92 1.74
CA SER A 460 -0.41 14.82 2.68
C SER A 460 0.58 15.86 3.22
N LEU A 461 0.11 17.08 3.51
CA LEU A 461 0.95 18.12 4.11
C LEU A 461 1.47 17.72 5.51
N SER A 462 0.75 16.82 6.20
CA SER A 462 1.21 16.24 7.47
C SER A 462 2.32 15.20 7.29
N PHE A 463 2.75 14.92 6.06
CA PHE A 463 3.92 14.11 5.73
C PHE A 463 5.03 14.98 5.15
N ASP A 464 6.25 14.74 5.61
CA ASP A 464 7.44 15.49 5.22
C ASP A 464 7.81 15.32 3.73
N ALA A 465 7.37 14.23 3.09
CA ALA A 465 7.41 14.06 1.64
C ALA A 465 6.72 15.21 0.86
N SER A 466 5.69 15.85 1.41
CA SER A 466 5.07 17.02 0.79
C SER A 466 6.03 18.21 0.69
N CYS A 467 6.89 18.39 1.69
CA CYS A 467 7.92 19.43 1.67
C CYS A 467 8.93 19.17 0.55
N TRP A 468 9.28 17.89 0.32
CA TRP A 468 10.11 17.52 -0.82
C TRP A 468 9.42 17.92 -2.13
N GLU A 469 8.18 17.49 -2.36
CA GLU A 469 7.43 17.80 -3.58
C GLU A 469 7.34 19.30 -3.86
N VAL A 470 6.94 20.09 -2.86
CA VAL A 470 6.76 21.55 -2.96
C VAL A 470 8.10 22.24 -3.23
N PHE A 471 9.12 22.02 -2.39
CA PHE A 471 10.36 22.79 -2.51
C PHE A 471 11.24 22.32 -3.67
N LYS A 472 11.16 21.05 -4.08
CA LYS A 472 11.78 20.56 -5.31
C LYS A 472 11.27 21.33 -6.53
N ALA A 473 9.99 21.69 -6.58
CA ALA A 473 9.48 22.51 -7.67
C ALA A 473 9.98 23.95 -7.56
N LEU A 474 9.78 24.56 -6.39
CA LEU A 474 10.00 25.99 -6.16
C LEU A 474 11.47 26.42 -6.24
N TYR A 475 12.43 25.53 -5.94
CA TYR A 475 13.86 25.85 -6.04
C TYR A 475 14.38 26.00 -7.47
N PHE A 476 13.67 25.46 -8.47
CA PHE A 476 14.18 25.35 -9.84
C PHE A 476 13.33 26.07 -10.88
N GLY A 477 12.25 26.76 -10.48
CA GLY A 477 11.37 27.42 -11.44
C GLY A 477 10.40 26.49 -12.14
N ALA A 478 10.31 25.24 -11.67
CA ALA A 478 9.38 24.23 -12.14
C ALA A 478 7.94 24.54 -11.71
N THR A 479 6.99 23.79 -12.24
CA THR A 479 5.57 23.95 -11.91
C THR A 479 5.10 22.82 -11.00
N LEU A 480 4.49 23.17 -9.87
CA LEU A 480 3.84 22.24 -8.95
C LEU A 480 2.36 22.06 -9.31
N TYR A 481 1.94 20.82 -9.51
CA TYR A 481 0.57 20.43 -9.85
C TYR A 481 -0.09 19.77 -8.64
N ILE A 482 -1.19 20.36 -8.17
CA ILE A 482 -1.92 19.90 -6.99
C ILE A 482 -3.21 19.19 -7.44
N PRO A 483 -3.24 17.85 -7.49
CA PRO A 483 -4.47 17.09 -7.68
C PRO A 483 -5.39 17.21 -6.46
N THR A 484 -6.68 16.99 -6.65
CA THR A 484 -7.65 16.91 -5.55
C THR A 484 -7.45 15.61 -4.75
N ALA A 485 -8.00 15.57 -3.53
CA ALA A 485 -7.98 14.34 -2.74
C ALA A 485 -8.71 13.19 -3.47
N GLU A 486 -9.83 13.48 -4.12
CA GLU A 486 -10.59 12.53 -4.94
C GLU A 486 -9.74 11.96 -6.09
N THR A 487 -9.03 12.82 -6.82
CA THR A 487 -8.12 12.39 -7.90
C THR A 487 -7.03 11.46 -7.40
N ILE A 488 -6.47 11.68 -6.22
CA ILE A 488 -5.43 10.81 -5.65
C ILE A 488 -6.00 9.44 -5.24
N LEU A 489 -7.21 9.42 -4.70
CA LEU A 489 -7.86 8.20 -4.22
C LEU A 489 -8.31 7.29 -5.36
N ASP A 490 -8.45 7.80 -6.59
CA ASP A 490 -8.78 7.01 -7.78
C ASP A 490 -7.58 6.96 -8.73
N ASN A 491 -6.97 5.78 -8.90
CA ASN A 491 -5.79 5.61 -9.74
C ASN A 491 -6.04 5.98 -11.21
N ARG A 492 -7.26 5.82 -11.73
CA ARG A 492 -7.60 6.15 -13.13
C ARG A 492 -7.73 7.66 -13.30
N LEU A 493 -8.36 8.35 -12.35
CA LEU A 493 -8.36 9.81 -12.32
C LEU A 493 -6.95 10.35 -12.15
N PHE A 494 -6.13 9.71 -11.31
CA PHE A 494 -4.73 10.07 -11.16
C PHE A 494 -3.93 9.87 -12.44
N GLU A 495 -4.03 8.72 -13.12
CA GLU A 495 -3.40 8.48 -14.42
C GLU A 495 -3.83 9.52 -15.46
N SER A 496 -5.12 9.84 -15.51
CA SER A 496 -5.67 10.86 -16.42
C SER A 496 -5.10 12.25 -16.11
N TYR A 497 -5.06 12.63 -14.83
CA TYR A 497 -4.48 13.90 -14.37
C TYR A 497 -2.99 14.01 -14.73
N MET A 498 -2.23 12.93 -14.50
CA MET A 498 -0.80 12.87 -14.83
C MET A 498 -0.57 13.08 -16.32
N ASN A 499 -1.43 12.53 -17.18
CA ASN A 499 -1.37 12.67 -18.63
C ASN A 499 -1.83 14.05 -19.13
N GLU A 500 -2.98 14.53 -18.67
CA GLU A 500 -3.54 15.82 -19.04
C GLU A 500 -2.55 16.95 -18.76
N HIS A 501 -1.89 16.89 -17.60
CA HIS A 501 -0.90 17.88 -17.20
C HIS A 501 0.53 17.54 -17.61
N ALA A 502 0.75 16.43 -18.31
CA ALA A 502 2.06 15.97 -18.76
C ALA A 502 3.13 15.97 -17.63
N ILE A 503 2.77 15.40 -16.48
CA ILE A 503 3.63 15.38 -15.29
C ILE A 503 4.94 14.65 -15.61
N THR A 504 6.09 15.28 -15.30
CA THR A 504 7.42 14.77 -15.64
C THR A 504 8.14 14.11 -14.48
N ALA A 505 7.79 14.45 -13.23
CA ALA A 505 8.44 13.92 -12.05
C ALA A 505 7.46 13.68 -10.88
N ALA A 506 7.54 12.50 -10.29
CA ALA A 506 6.69 12.11 -9.16
C ALA A 506 7.50 11.46 -8.03
N ILE A 507 7.02 11.62 -6.80
CA ILE A 507 7.48 10.86 -5.63
C ILE A 507 6.26 10.12 -5.10
N LEU A 508 6.28 8.79 -5.15
CA LEU A 508 5.12 7.97 -4.83
C LEU A 508 5.50 6.83 -3.90
N PRO A 509 4.64 6.47 -2.92
CA PRO A 509 4.83 5.24 -2.16
C PRO A 509 4.78 4.04 -3.12
N PRO A 510 5.67 3.03 -2.98
CA PRO A 510 5.65 1.81 -3.78
C PRO A 510 4.26 1.17 -3.86
N THR A 511 3.57 1.13 -2.71
CA THR A 511 2.24 0.55 -2.58
C THR A 511 1.18 1.24 -3.42
N TYR A 512 1.36 2.52 -3.76
CA TYR A 512 0.46 3.24 -4.66
C TYR A 512 0.86 2.99 -6.11
N SER A 513 2.15 3.13 -6.41
CA SER A 513 2.69 2.97 -7.76
C SER A 513 2.47 1.58 -8.35
N THR A 514 2.33 0.52 -7.55
CA THR A 514 2.03 -0.84 -8.06
C THR A 514 0.73 -0.89 -8.88
N TYR A 515 -0.19 0.06 -8.67
CA TYR A 515 -1.46 0.11 -9.41
C TYR A 515 -1.44 1.01 -10.64
N LEU A 516 -0.37 1.77 -10.81
CA LEU A 516 -0.22 2.62 -11.99
C LEU A 516 0.42 1.80 -13.10
N ASN A 517 -0.02 2.02 -14.32
CA ASN A 517 0.61 1.44 -15.50
C ASN A 517 1.63 2.43 -16.11
N PRO A 518 2.94 2.12 -16.09
CA PRO A 518 3.96 2.98 -16.67
C PRO A 518 3.73 3.30 -18.16
N ASP A 519 3.16 2.37 -18.93
CA ASP A 519 2.87 2.58 -20.36
C ASP A 519 1.76 3.62 -20.60
N ARG A 520 0.94 3.87 -19.58
CA ARG A 520 -0.09 4.91 -19.59
C ARG A 520 0.42 6.26 -19.09
N LEU A 521 1.69 6.39 -18.72
CA LEU A 521 2.27 7.62 -18.19
C LEU A 521 3.46 8.13 -19.04
N PRO A 522 3.29 8.34 -20.36
CA PRO A 522 4.39 8.62 -21.28
C PRO A 522 5.15 9.93 -21.02
N SER A 523 4.57 10.87 -20.26
CA SER A 523 5.23 12.14 -19.90
C SER A 523 6.12 12.01 -18.67
N LEU A 524 5.91 10.99 -17.84
CA LEU A 524 6.68 10.80 -16.63
C LEU A 524 8.10 10.36 -17.01
N THR A 525 9.10 11.12 -16.58
CA THR A 525 10.51 10.84 -16.88
C THR A 525 11.31 10.43 -15.65
N LYS A 526 10.83 10.82 -14.46
CA LYS A 526 11.52 10.62 -13.18
C LYS A 526 10.53 10.08 -12.14
N LEU A 527 10.81 8.91 -11.59
CA LEU A 527 10.03 8.36 -10.47
C LEU A 527 10.95 8.08 -9.29
N VAL A 528 10.64 8.72 -8.17
CA VAL A 528 11.22 8.36 -6.88
C VAL A 528 10.18 7.59 -6.08
N THR A 529 10.60 6.48 -5.47
CA THR A 529 9.78 5.80 -4.48
C THR A 529 10.47 5.80 -3.11
N GLY A 530 9.68 5.74 -2.04
CA GLY A 530 10.19 5.76 -0.69
C GLY A 530 9.12 5.46 0.35
N GLY A 531 9.51 5.31 1.61
CA GLY A 531 8.60 5.03 2.71
C GLY A 531 8.24 3.53 2.90
N SER A 532 8.55 2.65 1.95
CA SER A 532 8.49 1.19 2.14
C SER A 532 9.48 0.49 1.20
N ALA A 533 9.76 -0.80 1.45
CA ALA A 533 10.59 -1.60 0.55
C ALA A 533 9.90 -1.81 -0.81
N VAL A 534 10.71 -1.96 -1.86
CA VAL A 534 10.27 -2.24 -3.24
C VAL A 534 10.77 -3.61 -3.68
N SER A 535 10.03 -4.28 -4.57
CA SER A 535 10.47 -5.53 -5.18
C SER A 535 11.31 -5.29 -6.44
N ALA A 536 12.14 -6.26 -6.82
CA ALA A 536 12.95 -6.14 -8.04
C ALA A 536 12.09 -6.13 -9.31
N GLU A 537 10.98 -6.88 -9.30
CA GLU A 537 10.00 -6.94 -10.38
C GLU A 537 9.34 -5.57 -10.59
N PHE A 538 8.98 -4.90 -9.50
CA PHE A 538 8.44 -3.54 -9.55
C PHE A 538 9.45 -2.58 -10.18
N VAL A 539 10.71 -2.60 -9.72
CA VAL A 539 11.74 -1.73 -10.29
C VAL A 539 11.95 -2.00 -11.79
N GLN A 540 11.96 -3.26 -12.22
CA GLN A 540 12.11 -3.61 -13.64
C GLN A 540 10.98 -3.02 -14.49
N GLN A 541 9.75 -3.06 -13.99
CA GLN A 541 8.58 -2.52 -14.69
C GLN A 541 8.70 -1.01 -14.95
N TRP A 542 9.28 -0.26 -14.01
CA TRP A 542 9.39 1.19 -14.10
C TRP A 542 10.67 1.67 -14.76
N LYS A 543 11.82 1.07 -14.46
CA LYS A 543 13.14 1.58 -14.90
C LYS A 543 13.33 1.61 -16.42
N GLU A 544 12.56 0.82 -17.18
CA GLU A 544 12.61 0.87 -18.65
C GLU A 544 11.87 2.08 -19.23
N LYS A 545 11.05 2.75 -18.43
CA LYS A 545 10.16 3.85 -18.84
C LYS A 545 10.58 5.19 -18.24
N VAL A 546 11.16 5.17 -17.04
CA VAL A 546 11.54 6.36 -16.27
C VAL A 546 12.91 6.17 -15.64
N HIS A 547 13.59 7.28 -15.36
CA HIS A 547 14.75 7.27 -14.46
C HIS A 547 14.23 6.98 -13.04
N TYR A 548 14.53 5.80 -12.55
CA TYR A 548 13.95 5.27 -11.31
C TYR A 548 14.90 5.40 -10.12
N PHE A 549 14.37 5.88 -9.00
CA PHE A 549 15.10 6.00 -7.75
C PHE A 549 14.36 5.36 -6.58
N ASN A 550 15.12 4.72 -5.68
CA ASN A 550 14.63 4.27 -4.38
C ASN A 550 15.26 5.13 -3.28
N ALA A 551 14.43 5.86 -2.54
CA ALA A 551 14.84 6.82 -1.52
C ALA A 551 14.51 6.31 -0.11
N TYR A 552 15.40 6.61 0.83
CA TYR A 552 15.20 6.32 2.24
C TYR A 552 15.61 7.50 3.09
N GLY A 553 14.78 7.82 4.09
CA GLY A 553 15.14 8.70 5.17
C GLY A 553 14.07 8.69 6.26
N PRO A 554 14.47 8.89 7.52
CA PRO A 554 13.55 9.21 8.60
C PRO A 554 13.25 10.71 8.62
N THR A 555 12.08 11.10 9.13
CA THR A 555 11.70 12.51 9.31
C THR A 555 12.71 13.30 10.14
N GLU A 556 13.32 12.65 11.13
CA GLU A 556 14.37 13.20 11.98
C GLU A 556 15.68 13.57 11.25
N ALA A 557 15.81 13.22 9.96
CA ALA A 557 16.97 13.52 9.12
C ALA A 557 16.60 14.26 7.83
N SER A 558 15.58 15.14 7.87
CA SER A 558 15.15 15.97 6.74
C SER A 558 14.70 15.15 5.53
N ILE A 559 13.66 14.32 5.70
CA ILE A 559 12.94 13.60 4.63
C ILE A 559 13.73 12.43 4.01
N VAL A 560 14.95 12.66 3.53
CA VAL A 560 15.77 11.67 2.81
C VAL A 560 17.22 11.78 3.20
N THR A 561 17.88 10.62 3.31
CA THR A 561 19.28 10.54 3.71
C THR A 561 20.11 9.62 2.81
N THR A 562 19.48 8.66 2.13
CA THR A 562 20.11 7.83 1.10
C THR A 562 19.27 7.75 -0.16
N LEU A 563 19.92 7.56 -1.30
CA LEU A 563 19.28 7.37 -2.59
C LEU A 563 19.98 6.26 -3.37
N TRP A 564 19.18 5.32 -3.88
CA TRP A 564 19.61 4.35 -4.87
C TRP A 564 19.09 4.76 -6.26
N ASP A 565 19.96 4.61 -7.25
CA ASP A 565 19.72 4.96 -8.65
C ASP A 565 19.74 3.67 -9.47
N ALA A 566 18.64 3.39 -10.18
CA ALA A 566 18.50 2.19 -10.99
C ALA A 566 19.27 2.24 -12.32
N ASP A 567 19.65 3.43 -12.78
CA ASP A 567 20.30 3.64 -14.08
C ASP A 567 21.83 3.57 -13.98
N GLU A 568 22.39 3.69 -12.78
CA GLU A 568 23.81 3.42 -12.55
C GLU A 568 24.14 1.96 -12.91
N GLN A 569 25.27 1.73 -13.61
CA GLN A 569 25.70 0.39 -14.03
C GLN A 569 25.93 -0.52 -12.81
N GLN A 570 24.90 -1.29 -12.46
CA GLN A 570 24.90 -2.19 -11.32
C GLN A 570 24.46 -3.60 -11.77
N PRO A 571 25.00 -4.67 -11.15
CA PRO A 571 24.50 -6.01 -11.40
C PRO A 571 23.01 -6.07 -11.03
N GLU A 572 22.23 -6.86 -11.76
CA GLU A 572 20.81 -7.08 -11.42
C GLU A 572 20.69 -7.57 -9.97
N ARG A 573 19.87 -6.88 -9.19
CA ARG A 573 19.66 -7.18 -7.77
C ARG A 573 18.26 -7.71 -7.54
N ARG A 574 18.17 -8.79 -6.77
CA ARG A 574 16.89 -9.29 -6.25
C ARG A 574 16.38 -8.50 -5.04
N VAL A 575 17.30 -7.94 -4.25
CA VAL A 575 16.97 -7.05 -3.13
C VAL A 575 17.43 -5.65 -3.50
N ILE A 576 16.48 -4.72 -3.55
CA ILE A 576 16.75 -3.34 -3.92
C ILE A 576 17.31 -2.61 -2.69
N PRO A 577 18.55 -2.10 -2.76
CA PRO A 577 19.15 -1.37 -1.64
C PRO A 577 18.49 0.00 -1.48
N ILE A 578 18.71 0.62 -0.34
CA ILE A 578 18.33 2.02 -0.08
C ILE A 578 19.39 3.03 -0.55
N GLY A 579 20.48 2.52 -1.14
CA GLY A 579 21.44 3.32 -1.88
C GLY A 579 22.60 3.81 -1.04
N ARG A 580 23.17 4.95 -1.45
CA ARG A 580 24.31 5.59 -0.79
C ARG A 580 23.88 6.87 -0.07
N PRO A 581 24.64 7.35 0.93
CA PRO A 581 24.35 8.62 1.59
C PRO A 581 24.31 9.80 0.62
N LEU A 582 23.41 10.74 0.87
CA LEU A 582 23.32 12.01 0.14
C LEU A 582 24.45 12.97 0.52
N SER A 583 24.66 13.99 -0.32
CA SER A 583 25.55 15.12 -0.01
C SER A 583 25.25 15.69 1.38
N ASN A 584 26.29 15.88 2.19
CA ASN A 584 26.27 16.38 3.56
C ASN A 584 25.53 15.50 4.58
N HIS A 585 25.16 14.28 4.20
CA HIS A 585 24.62 13.25 5.09
C HIS A 585 25.67 12.13 5.24
N ARG A 586 25.81 11.61 6.46
CA ARG A 586 26.72 10.51 6.78
C ARG A 586 25.95 9.42 7.48
N ILE A 587 26.21 8.17 7.09
CA ILE A 587 25.54 6.99 7.60
C ILE A 587 26.54 6.08 8.30
N PHE A 588 26.16 5.56 9.46
CA PHE A 588 26.95 4.62 10.23
C PHE A 588 26.08 3.42 10.57
N ILE A 589 26.57 2.21 10.33
CA ILE A 589 25.92 0.99 10.78
C ILE A 589 26.65 0.56 12.06
N LEU A 590 25.93 0.60 13.18
CA LEU A 590 26.51 0.45 14.51
C LEU A 590 25.87 -0.69 15.30
N ASP A 591 26.63 -1.30 16.20
CA ASP A 591 26.08 -2.24 17.18
C ASP A 591 25.37 -1.52 18.34
N ALA A 592 24.81 -2.30 19.27
CA ALA A 592 24.13 -1.78 20.46
C ALA A 592 25.02 -0.96 21.41
N HIS A 593 26.33 -0.96 21.20
CA HIS A 593 27.33 -0.21 21.96
C HIS A 593 27.94 0.96 21.15
N LEU A 594 27.28 1.34 20.04
CA LEU A 594 27.69 2.40 19.13
C LEU A 594 29.09 2.17 18.53
N GLN A 595 29.50 0.91 18.36
CA GLN A 595 30.72 0.53 17.65
C GLN A 595 30.42 0.18 16.19
N LEU A 596 31.39 0.41 15.31
CA LEU A 596 31.28 0.03 13.89
C LEU A 596 31.18 -1.48 13.74
N VAL A 597 30.25 -1.93 12.90
CA VAL A 597 30.19 -3.32 12.45
C VAL A 597 30.94 -3.51 11.12
N PRO A 598 31.42 -4.73 10.81
CA PRO A 598 32.07 -5.01 9.54
C PRO A 598 31.13 -4.87 8.35
N LEU A 599 31.72 -4.80 7.16
CA LEU A 599 30.97 -4.86 5.91
C LEU A 599 30.18 -6.18 5.82
N GLY A 600 28.93 -6.11 5.37
CA GLY A 600 28.02 -7.25 5.28
C GLY A 600 27.33 -7.68 6.58
N VAL A 601 27.66 -7.03 7.70
CA VAL A 601 27.08 -7.32 9.03
C VAL A 601 25.94 -6.36 9.35
N ASP A 602 24.84 -6.90 9.87
CA ASP A 602 23.67 -6.13 10.27
C ASP A 602 23.94 -5.31 11.54
N GLY A 603 23.51 -4.05 11.55
CA GLY A 603 23.54 -3.16 12.70
C GLY A 603 22.51 -2.04 12.60
N GLU A 604 22.40 -1.22 13.64
CA GLU A 604 21.51 -0.06 13.66
C GLU A 604 22.04 1.01 12.69
N LEU A 605 21.20 1.42 11.74
CA LEU A 605 21.46 2.56 10.87
C LEU A 605 21.37 3.84 11.69
N CYS A 606 22.44 4.61 11.69
CA CYS A 606 22.54 5.88 12.36
C CYS A 606 22.92 6.98 11.36
N VAL A 607 22.34 8.17 11.53
CA VAL A 607 22.51 9.30 10.60
C VAL A 607 23.22 10.47 11.29
N ALA A 608 24.16 11.10 10.60
CA ALA A 608 24.77 12.36 10.99
C ALA A 608 24.77 13.34 9.80
N GLY A 609 25.04 14.61 10.09
CA GLY A 609 25.18 15.66 9.08
C GLY A 609 24.11 16.74 9.16
N VAL A 610 24.00 17.53 8.09
CA VAL A 610 23.20 18.77 8.06
C VAL A 610 21.69 18.53 8.19
N GLY A 611 21.21 17.38 7.73
CA GLY A 611 19.78 17.05 7.71
C GLY A 611 19.19 16.73 9.09
N LEU A 612 20.00 16.62 10.16
CA LEU A 612 19.48 16.25 11.48
C LEU A 612 18.52 17.30 12.04
N ALA A 613 17.36 16.82 12.51
CA ALA A 613 16.40 17.61 13.26
C ALA A 613 17.02 18.17 14.55
N ARG A 614 16.42 19.25 15.04
CA ARG A 614 16.78 19.83 16.34
C ARG A 614 16.47 18.83 17.46
N GLY A 615 15.37 18.11 17.34
CA GLY A 615 14.90 17.08 18.27
C GLY A 615 13.40 16.88 18.17
N TYR A 616 12.80 16.35 19.23
CA TYR A 616 11.34 16.22 19.37
C TYR A 616 10.77 17.35 20.23
N LEU A 617 9.71 18.00 19.75
CA LEU A 617 9.00 19.06 20.47
C LEU A 617 8.47 18.52 21.80
N ASN A 618 8.69 19.26 22.90
CA ASN A 618 8.26 18.89 24.26
C ASN A 618 8.77 17.53 24.81
N HIS A 619 9.68 16.85 24.12
CA HIS A 619 10.17 15.51 24.48
C HIS A 619 11.70 15.46 24.62
N LEU A 620 12.25 16.14 25.62
CA LEU A 620 13.70 16.24 25.85
C LEU A 620 14.38 14.90 26.14
N GLU A 621 13.73 14.03 26.93
CA GLU A 621 14.29 12.71 27.28
C GLU A 621 14.41 11.82 26.03
N LEU A 622 13.35 11.74 25.22
CA LEU A 622 13.36 11.01 23.96
C LEU A 622 14.37 11.61 22.96
N THR A 623 14.50 12.95 22.96
CA THR A 623 15.51 13.63 22.15
C THR A 623 16.92 13.20 22.56
N ALA A 624 17.23 13.16 23.86
CA ALA A 624 18.54 12.72 24.34
C ALA A 624 18.79 11.22 24.08
N GLU A 625 17.75 10.39 24.08
CA GLU A 625 17.85 8.96 23.77
C GLU A 625 18.16 8.70 22.28
N LYS A 626 17.52 9.45 21.38
CA LYS A 626 17.61 9.23 19.93
C LYS A 626 18.67 10.07 19.24
N PHE A 627 18.95 11.29 19.70
CA PHE A 627 19.98 12.19 19.18
C PHE A 627 21.16 12.22 20.14
N VAL A 628 22.04 11.24 20.00
CA VAL A 628 23.19 11.01 20.89
C VAL A 628 24.43 11.78 20.42
N GLU A 629 25.43 11.88 21.28
CA GLU A 629 26.74 12.40 20.89
C GLU A 629 27.39 11.48 19.85
N HIS A 630 28.01 12.06 18.82
CA HIS A 630 28.64 11.30 17.76
C HIS A 630 29.91 10.59 18.27
N PRO A 631 29.98 9.24 18.27
CA PRO A 631 31.07 8.49 18.94
C PRO A 631 32.44 8.68 18.28
N PHE A 632 32.48 9.08 17.00
CA PHE A 632 33.72 9.24 16.24
C PHE A 632 34.11 10.69 15.90
N VAL A 633 33.22 11.67 16.16
CA VAL A 633 33.41 13.07 15.75
C VAL A 633 32.94 13.98 16.88
N PRO A 634 33.86 14.47 17.74
CA PRO A 634 33.50 15.28 18.90
C PRO A 634 32.70 16.53 18.53
N GLY A 635 31.64 16.81 19.29
CA GLY A 635 30.79 17.99 19.11
C GLY A 635 29.70 17.85 18.04
N GLU A 636 29.68 16.75 17.29
CA GLU A 636 28.56 16.41 16.40
C GLU A 636 27.53 15.51 17.09
N ARG A 637 26.33 15.44 16.50
CA ARG A 637 25.25 14.55 16.94
C ARG A 637 25.04 13.43 15.94
N LEU A 638 24.52 12.33 16.45
CA LEU A 638 24.13 11.14 15.70
C LEU A 638 22.67 10.82 16.02
N TYR A 639 21.84 10.66 15.00
CA TYR A 639 20.46 10.19 15.15
C TYR A 639 20.39 8.67 14.98
N ARG A 640 19.85 7.98 15.98
CA ARG A 640 19.62 6.53 16.01
C ARG A 640 18.25 6.21 15.44
N THR A 641 18.22 5.58 14.26
CA THR A 641 16.95 5.43 13.52
C THR A 641 16.07 4.31 14.06
N GLY A 642 16.65 3.30 14.71
CA GLY A 642 16.00 2.02 15.03
C GLY A 642 15.80 1.08 13.81
N ASP A 643 16.32 1.46 12.63
CA ASP A 643 16.32 0.60 11.44
C ASP A 643 17.56 -0.30 11.45
N LEU A 644 17.39 -1.58 11.11
CA LEU A 644 18.48 -2.53 10.92
C LEU A 644 18.91 -2.48 9.45
N ALA A 645 20.21 -2.34 9.21
CA ALA A 645 20.78 -2.29 7.87
C ALA A 645 22.21 -2.82 7.84
N ARG A 646 22.78 -2.98 6.64
CA ARG A 646 24.20 -3.34 6.44
C ARG A 646 24.80 -2.65 5.24
N TRP A 647 26.11 -2.39 5.30
CA TRP A 647 26.89 -1.95 4.14
C TRP A 647 27.18 -3.11 3.19
N LEU A 648 27.06 -2.84 1.89
CA LEU A 648 27.48 -3.71 0.81
C LEU A 648 28.88 -3.31 0.30
N PRO A 649 29.62 -4.21 -0.39
CA PRO A 649 30.99 -3.95 -0.85
C PRO A 649 31.15 -2.73 -1.75
N ASP A 650 30.09 -2.37 -2.46
CA ASP A 650 30.04 -1.24 -3.39
C ASP A 650 29.58 0.07 -2.73
N GLY A 651 29.46 0.10 -1.40
CA GLY A 651 28.99 1.26 -0.66
C GLY A 651 27.50 1.54 -0.78
N ASN A 652 26.69 0.62 -1.33
CA ASN A 652 25.24 0.68 -1.14
C ASN A 652 24.85 0.12 0.23
N ILE A 653 23.69 0.52 0.73
CA ILE A 653 23.14 0.05 2.00
C ILE A 653 21.92 -0.83 1.75
N GLU A 654 21.90 -2.01 2.35
CA GLU A 654 20.73 -2.90 2.35
C GLU A 654 19.93 -2.69 3.64
N TYR A 655 18.63 -2.39 3.50
CA TYR A 655 17.69 -2.32 4.62
C TYR A 655 17.23 -3.72 5.03
N ARG A 656 17.30 -4.04 6.33
CA ARG A 656 17.06 -5.37 6.90
C ARG A 656 15.84 -5.44 7.82
N GLY A 657 15.15 -4.32 8.03
CA GLY A 657 13.94 -4.24 8.86
C GLY A 657 14.10 -3.27 10.02
N ARG A 658 13.25 -3.45 11.04
CA ARG A 658 13.24 -2.67 12.28
C ARG A 658 13.83 -3.47 13.43
N ILE A 659 14.51 -2.79 14.34
CA ILE A 659 14.95 -3.37 15.62
C ILE A 659 13.77 -3.45 16.59
N ASP A 660 12.86 -2.48 16.53
CA ASP A 660 11.66 -2.40 17.36
C ASP A 660 10.41 -2.94 16.65
N HIS A 661 9.23 -2.69 17.24
CA HIS A 661 7.93 -3.13 16.72
C HIS A 661 7.27 -2.10 15.80
N GLN A 662 7.96 -1.03 15.41
CA GLN A 662 7.43 -0.11 14.41
C GLN A 662 7.30 -0.82 13.07
N VAL A 663 6.33 -0.39 12.28
CA VAL A 663 6.12 -0.93 10.94
C VAL A 663 5.92 0.21 9.95
N LYS A 664 6.40 0.00 8.72
CA LYS A 664 6.10 0.88 7.59
C LYS A 664 5.02 0.21 6.75
N ILE A 665 3.84 0.81 6.68
CA ILE A 665 2.69 0.30 5.93
C ILE A 665 2.19 1.42 5.02
N ARG A 666 2.15 1.17 3.71
CA ARG A 666 1.71 2.15 2.68
C ARG A 666 2.44 3.50 2.73
N GLY A 667 3.73 3.49 3.09
CA GLY A 667 4.53 4.70 3.29
C GLY A 667 4.37 5.37 4.66
N TYR A 668 3.39 4.96 5.46
CA TYR A 668 3.17 5.48 6.81
C TYR A 668 4.07 4.75 7.82
N ARG A 669 4.75 5.52 8.67
CA ARG A 669 5.42 4.99 9.87
C ARG A 669 4.39 4.84 10.97
N ILE A 670 4.16 3.60 11.40
CA ILE A 670 3.12 3.25 12.37
C ILE A 670 3.77 2.62 13.61
N GLU A 671 3.44 3.20 14.76
CA GLU A 671 3.73 2.65 16.07
C GLU A 671 2.59 1.71 16.46
N ILE A 672 2.86 0.40 16.46
CA ILE A 672 1.86 -0.62 16.81
C ILE A 672 1.31 -0.38 18.23
N GLY A 673 2.17 0.03 19.15
CA GLY A 673 1.80 0.32 20.54
C GLY A 673 0.74 1.43 20.68
N GLU A 674 0.73 2.43 19.79
CA GLU A 674 -0.30 3.49 19.79
C GLU A 674 -1.69 2.89 19.54
N ILE A 675 -1.79 1.89 18.65
CA ILE A 675 -3.06 1.21 18.35
C ILE A 675 -3.47 0.29 19.51
N GLU A 676 -2.53 -0.47 20.05
CA GLU A 676 -2.75 -1.35 21.20
C GLU A 676 -3.28 -0.57 22.41
N GLU A 677 -2.71 0.61 22.69
CA GLU A 677 -3.16 1.46 23.80
C GLU A 677 -4.59 1.96 23.60
N GLN A 678 -4.98 2.38 22.40
CA GLN A 678 -6.36 2.80 22.14
C GLN A 678 -7.35 1.64 22.26
N LEU A 679 -6.98 0.44 21.79
CA LEU A 679 -7.79 -0.76 21.96
C LEU A 679 -8.02 -1.08 23.45
N LEU A 680 -6.97 -0.95 24.28
CA LEU A 680 -7.05 -1.20 25.73
C LEU A 680 -7.89 -0.16 26.50
N LYS A 681 -8.21 1.00 25.92
CA LYS A 681 -9.13 1.99 26.54
C LYS A 681 -10.60 1.59 26.42
N ILE A 682 -10.94 0.60 25.60
CA ILE A 682 -12.31 0.12 25.41
C ILE A 682 -12.69 -0.73 26.62
N ALA A 683 -13.77 -0.38 27.33
CA ALA A 683 -14.07 -0.94 28.66
C ALA A 683 -14.23 -2.47 28.71
N ALA A 684 -14.64 -3.11 27.61
CA ALA A 684 -14.79 -4.57 27.51
C ALA A 684 -13.48 -5.30 27.13
N MET A 685 -12.40 -4.56 26.83
CA MET A 685 -11.13 -5.07 26.33
C MET A 685 -10.22 -5.50 27.50
N GLN A 686 -9.74 -6.74 27.46
CA GLN A 686 -8.84 -7.29 28.48
C GLN A 686 -7.39 -7.31 28.00
N GLU A 687 -7.18 -7.74 26.76
CA GLU A 687 -5.86 -7.83 26.12
C GLU A 687 -6.00 -7.43 24.65
N ALA A 688 -5.00 -6.72 24.12
CA ALA A 688 -4.91 -6.39 22.71
C ALA A 688 -3.47 -6.53 22.25
N MET A 689 -3.28 -7.06 21.05
CA MET A 689 -1.99 -7.10 20.37
C MET A 689 -2.20 -6.86 18.88
N VAL A 690 -1.40 -5.97 18.32
CA VAL A 690 -1.50 -5.61 16.90
C VAL A 690 -0.24 -6.09 16.18
N LEU A 691 -0.39 -6.62 14.97
CA LEU A 691 0.72 -7.09 14.14
C LEU A 691 0.55 -6.60 12.71
N ALA A 692 1.67 -6.34 12.04
CA ALA A 692 1.68 -6.24 10.58
C ALA A 692 1.86 -7.63 9.98
N ARG A 693 0.87 -8.11 9.22
CA ARG A 693 0.95 -9.37 8.46
C ARG A 693 0.90 -9.08 6.97
N ASP A 694 1.59 -9.91 6.19
CA ASP A 694 1.50 -9.88 4.75
C ASP A 694 0.18 -10.54 4.32
N ASP A 695 -0.55 -9.92 3.39
CA ASP A 695 -1.73 -10.54 2.76
C ASP A 695 -1.31 -11.54 1.66
N ALA A 696 -2.30 -12.16 0.98
CA ALA A 696 -2.06 -13.10 -0.11
C ALA A 696 -1.20 -12.54 -1.26
N ASN A 697 -1.14 -11.21 -1.41
CA ASN A 697 -0.34 -10.51 -2.43
C ASN A 697 1.00 -9.98 -1.89
N GLY A 698 1.36 -10.30 -0.64
CA GLY A 698 2.60 -9.85 -0.01
C GLY A 698 2.57 -8.41 0.51
N HIS A 699 1.40 -7.76 0.60
CA HIS A 699 1.28 -6.42 1.15
C HIS A 699 1.06 -6.45 2.66
N LYS A 700 1.80 -5.62 3.41
CA LYS A 700 1.62 -5.49 4.85
C LYS A 700 0.29 -4.83 5.21
N GLN A 701 -0.44 -5.44 6.13
CA GLN A 701 -1.69 -4.95 6.71
C GLN A 701 -1.68 -5.10 8.24
N LEU A 702 -2.39 -4.21 8.93
CA LEU A 702 -2.55 -4.27 10.38
C LEU A 702 -3.65 -5.28 10.76
N VAL A 703 -3.32 -6.19 11.67
CA VAL A 703 -4.24 -7.17 12.27
C VAL A 703 -4.22 -6.98 13.78
N ALA A 704 -5.38 -6.68 14.37
CA ALA A 704 -5.55 -6.60 15.81
C ALA A 704 -6.13 -7.92 16.35
N TYR A 705 -5.41 -8.56 17.25
CA TYR A 705 -5.89 -9.68 18.04
C TYR A 705 -6.29 -9.16 19.41
N TYR A 706 -7.44 -9.59 19.92
CA TYR A 706 -7.92 -9.08 21.21
C TYR A 706 -8.72 -10.10 21.99
N VAL A 707 -8.73 -9.95 23.31
CA VAL A 707 -9.56 -10.71 24.25
C VAL A 707 -10.51 -9.73 24.91
N ALA A 708 -11.80 -10.05 24.90
CA ALA A 708 -12.85 -9.23 25.50
C ALA A 708 -13.87 -10.11 26.22
N GLU A 709 -14.51 -9.56 27.26
CA GLU A 709 -15.50 -10.27 28.09
C GLU A 709 -16.75 -10.68 27.32
N THR A 710 -17.13 -9.87 26.34
CA THR A 710 -18.28 -10.07 25.46
C THR A 710 -17.83 -10.11 24.01
N ARG A 711 -18.65 -10.69 23.14
CA ARG A 711 -18.41 -10.57 21.69
C ARG A 711 -18.56 -9.10 21.29
N LEU A 712 -17.51 -8.53 20.71
CA LEU A 712 -17.52 -7.16 20.19
C LEU A 712 -17.66 -7.19 18.68
N VAL A 713 -18.46 -6.27 18.14
CA VAL A 713 -18.66 -6.15 16.70
C VAL A 713 -17.48 -5.39 16.10
N ALA A 714 -16.85 -5.94 15.05
CA ALA A 714 -15.63 -5.36 14.47
C ALA A 714 -15.83 -3.93 13.95
N HIS A 715 -17.00 -3.65 13.36
CA HIS A 715 -17.39 -2.31 12.92
C HIS A 715 -17.40 -1.29 14.06
N GLU A 716 -18.03 -1.61 15.20
CA GLU A 716 -18.09 -0.70 16.37
C GLU A 716 -16.69 -0.41 16.94
N LEU A 717 -15.80 -1.41 16.92
CA LEU A 717 -14.40 -1.22 17.33
C LEU A 717 -13.65 -0.31 16.36
N LYS A 718 -13.82 -0.50 15.04
CA LYS A 718 -13.22 0.37 14.01
C LYS A 718 -13.71 1.82 14.17
N GLU A 719 -15.01 2.03 14.38
CA GLU A 719 -15.57 3.36 14.63
C GLU A 719 -15.02 4.01 15.92
N GLN A 720 -14.84 3.25 16.99
CA GLN A 720 -14.25 3.77 18.22
C GLN A 720 -12.78 4.16 18.03
N LEU A 721 -12.01 3.34 17.33
CA LEU A 721 -10.61 3.66 17.01
C LEU A 721 -10.50 4.87 16.08
N ALA A 722 -11.41 5.00 15.10
CA ALA A 722 -11.43 6.11 14.15
C ALA A 722 -11.71 7.48 14.81
N LYS A 723 -12.19 7.53 16.05
CA LYS A 723 -12.32 8.78 16.82
C LYS A 723 -10.97 9.31 17.33
N GLN A 724 -9.97 8.46 17.45
CA GLN A 724 -8.69 8.74 18.10
C GLN A 724 -7.50 8.63 17.14
N LEU A 725 -7.60 7.70 16.20
CA LEU A 725 -6.52 7.31 15.31
C LEU A 725 -6.82 7.72 13.87
N PRO A 726 -5.82 8.16 13.10
CA PRO A 726 -5.93 8.34 11.67
C PRO A 726 -6.35 7.04 10.98
N GLY A 727 -7.05 7.16 9.85
CA GLY A 727 -7.54 6.00 9.08
C GLY A 727 -6.47 4.96 8.74
N TYR A 728 -5.23 5.39 8.45
CA TYR A 728 -4.11 4.48 8.14
C TYR A 728 -3.62 3.64 9.33
N MET A 729 -3.96 4.01 10.57
CA MET A 729 -3.64 3.26 11.79
C MET A 729 -4.76 2.30 12.22
N ILE A 730 -5.91 2.34 11.56
CA ILE A 730 -7.04 1.45 11.87
C ILE A 730 -6.73 0.04 11.32
N PRO A 731 -6.74 -1.01 12.16
CA PRO A 731 -6.49 -2.38 11.70
C PRO A 731 -7.46 -2.85 10.62
N SER A 732 -6.94 -3.49 9.57
CA SER A 732 -7.75 -4.11 8.52
C SER A 732 -8.62 -5.23 9.11
N TYR A 733 -8.04 -6.04 10.01
CA TYR A 733 -8.69 -7.18 10.65
C TYR A 733 -8.71 -7.02 12.17
N LEU A 734 -9.84 -7.39 12.78
CA LEU A 734 -9.98 -7.49 14.23
C LEU A 734 -10.42 -8.92 14.58
N VAL A 735 -9.54 -9.66 15.25
CA VAL A 735 -9.70 -11.08 15.57
C VAL A 735 -9.90 -11.24 17.08
N GLN A 736 -11.13 -11.54 17.49
CA GLN A 736 -11.42 -11.85 18.89
C GLN A 736 -10.96 -13.28 19.22
N LEU A 737 -10.13 -13.40 20.26
CA LEU A 737 -9.67 -14.67 20.80
C LEU A 737 -10.34 -14.93 22.16
N SER A 738 -10.51 -16.21 22.49
CA SER A 738 -10.94 -16.62 23.83
C SER A 738 -9.86 -16.39 24.89
N ARG A 739 -8.59 -16.41 24.48
CA ARG A 739 -7.40 -16.04 25.27
C ARG A 739 -6.23 -15.77 24.32
N MET A 740 -5.26 -14.97 24.76
CA MET A 740 -4.01 -14.84 24.01
C MET A 740 -3.22 -16.16 24.05
N PRO A 741 -2.68 -16.63 22.92
CA PRO A 741 -1.76 -17.77 22.92
C PRO A 741 -0.49 -17.36 23.66
N LEU A 742 -0.05 -18.21 24.58
CA LEU A 742 1.16 -17.99 25.38
C LEU A 742 2.19 -19.06 25.06
N THR A 743 3.46 -18.66 25.02
CA THR A 743 4.62 -19.55 25.08
C THR A 743 4.61 -20.34 26.40
N PRO A 744 5.35 -21.46 26.50
CA PRO A 744 5.51 -22.20 27.77
C PRO A 744 6.00 -21.35 28.96
N ASN A 745 6.63 -20.20 28.68
CA ASN A 745 7.13 -19.24 29.66
C ASN A 745 6.13 -18.12 30.02
N GLY A 746 4.90 -18.17 29.51
CA GLY A 746 3.85 -17.20 29.84
C GLY A 746 3.92 -15.86 29.10
N LYS A 747 4.81 -15.71 28.09
CA LYS A 747 4.79 -14.56 27.15
C LYS A 747 3.84 -14.85 25.99
N ILE A 748 3.25 -13.82 25.37
CA ILE A 748 2.40 -13.99 24.19
C ILE A 748 3.19 -14.62 23.03
N ASP A 749 2.67 -15.70 22.47
CA ASP A 749 3.23 -16.39 21.30
C ASP A 749 2.65 -15.80 20.01
N ARG A 750 3.39 -14.87 19.41
CA ARG A 750 2.99 -14.18 18.17
C ARG A 750 2.86 -15.13 16.98
N LYS A 751 3.62 -16.23 16.95
CA LYS A 751 3.61 -17.20 15.85
C LYS A 751 2.39 -18.11 15.92
N ALA A 752 1.90 -18.37 17.13
CA ALA A 752 0.70 -19.17 17.37
C ALA A 752 -0.63 -18.42 17.16
N LEU A 753 -0.58 -17.12 16.81
CA LEU A 753 -1.79 -16.38 16.48
C LEU A 753 -2.38 -16.83 15.14
N PRO A 754 -3.71 -17.05 15.06
CA PRO A 754 -4.37 -17.57 13.86
C PRO A 754 -4.29 -16.58 12.70
N ALA A 755 -4.36 -17.08 11.47
CA ALA A 755 -4.51 -16.25 10.29
C ALA A 755 -5.89 -15.56 10.31
N PRO A 756 -6.00 -14.29 9.87
CA PRO A 756 -7.27 -13.56 9.89
C PRO A 756 -8.37 -14.23 9.03
N GLU A 757 -8.00 -14.89 7.93
CA GLU A 757 -8.90 -15.57 6.99
C GLU A 757 -9.65 -16.77 7.63
N GLU A 758 -9.03 -17.45 8.60
CA GLU A 758 -9.66 -18.58 9.32
C GLU A 758 -10.65 -18.11 10.39
N ALA A 759 -10.56 -16.85 10.82
CA ALA A 759 -11.38 -16.26 11.88
C ALA A 759 -12.46 -15.29 11.36
N ALA A 760 -12.32 -14.77 10.13
CA ALA A 760 -13.25 -13.85 9.49
C ALA A 760 -14.43 -14.59 8.83
N THR A 761 -15.25 -15.29 9.63
CA THR A 761 -16.60 -15.66 9.21
C THR A 761 -17.53 -14.52 9.62
N GLY A 762 -17.97 -13.74 8.62
CA GLY A 762 -18.92 -12.64 8.79
C GLY A 762 -20.13 -13.10 9.60
N GLY A 763 -20.53 -12.30 10.59
CA GLY A 763 -21.61 -12.64 11.53
C GLY A 763 -23.03 -12.54 10.93
N THR A 764 -23.15 -12.31 9.62
CA THR A 764 -24.39 -12.15 8.88
C THR A 764 -24.87 -13.48 8.28
N GLU A 765 -26.18 -13.71 8.30
CA GLU A 765 -26.80 -14.84 7.57
C GLU A 765 -26.55 -14.65 6.06
N TYR A 766 -25.99 -15.67 5.40
CA TYR A 766 -25.64 -15.59 3.98
C TYR A 766 -26.86 -15.31 3.10
N VAL A 767 -26.80 -14.24 2.30
CA VAL A 767 -27.80 -13.88 1.30
C VAL A 767 -27.15 -13.91 -0.08
N ALA A 768 -27.62 -14.76 -0.99
CA ALA A 768 -27.07 -14.89 -2.33
C ALA A 768 -27.38 -13.67 -3.23
N PRO A 769 -26.53 -13.36 -4.22
CA PRO A 769 -26.82 -12.36 -5.27
C PRO A 769 -28.17 -12.55 -5.95
N ARG A 770 -28.90 -11.44 -6.15
CA ARG A 770 -30.27 -11.40 -6.67
C ARG A 770 -30.34 -10.87 -8.10
N THR A 771 -29.39 -10.07 -8.56
CA THR A 771 -29.38 -9.51 -9.93
C THR A 771 -28.09 -9.87 -10.67
N LEU A 772 -28.08 -9.77 -12.01
CA LEU A 772 -26.84 -9.93 -12.82
C LEU A 772 -25.75 -8.96 -12.36
N LEU A 773 -26.14 -7.75 -11.97
CA LEU A 773 -25.22 -6.76 -11.44
C LEU A 773 -24.63 -7.19 -10.07
N GLU A 774 -25.47 -7.60 -9.11
CA GLU A 774 -24.99 -8.11 -7.82
C GLU A 774 -24.10 -9.34 -7.99
N MET A 775 -24.37 -10.19 -8.98
CA MET A 775 -23.56 -11.36 -9.30
C MET A 775 -22.17 -10.97 -9.81
N LYS A 776 -22.08 -10.05 -10.77
CA LYS A 776 -20.81 -9.52 -11.27
C LYS A 776 -20.01 -8.86 -10.15
N ILE A 777 -20.64 -8.01 -9.34
CA ILE A 777 -19.98 -7.35 -8.22
C ILE A 777 -19.50 -8.37 -7.18
N ALA A 778 -20.33 -9.33 -6.76
CA ALA A 778 -19.92 -10.36 -5.80
C ALA A 778 -18.74 -11.20 -6.30
N ARG A 779 -18.65 -11.45 -7.62
CA ARG A 779 -17.51 -12.16 -8.21
C ARG A 779 -16.23 -11.35 -8.13
N VAL A 780 -16.29 -10.07 -8.49
CA VAL A 780 -15.15 -9.14 -8.35
C VAL A 780 -14.66 -9.07 -6.91
N TRP A 781 -15.57 -9.11 -5.93
CA TRP A 781 -15.21 -9.20 -4.51
C TRP A 781 -14.46 -10.49 -4.16
N GLN A 782 -14.94 -11.64 -4.63
CA GLN A 782 -14.28 -12.93 -4.41
C GLN A 782 -12.84 -12.90 -4.93
N ASP A 783 -12.65 -12.38 -6.15
CA ASP A 783 -11.33 -12.31 -6.79
C ASP A 783 -10.42 -11.27 -6.11
N THR A 784 -10.97 -10.14 -5.66
CA THR A 784 -10.22 -9.07 -4.98
C THR A 784 -9.78 -9.47 -3.56
N LEU A 785 -10.66 -10.17 -2.82
CA LEU A 785 -10.43 -10.55 -1.43
C LEU A 785 -9.85 -11.97 -1.28
N GLY A 786 -9.85 -12.79 -2.34
CA GLY A 786 -9.37 -14.17 -2.31
C GLY A 786 -10.26 -15.12 -1.52
N ILE A 787 -11.56 -14.81 -1.38
CA ILE A 787 -12.52 -15.59 -0.59
C ILE A 787 -13.52 -16.34 -1.48
N PRO A 788 -13.92 -17.58 -1.13
CA PRO A 788 -14.71 -18.43 -2.00
C PRO A 788 -16.19 -18.06 -2.10
N GLN A 789 -16.73 -17.32 -1.12
CA GLN A 789 -18.15 -16.98 -1.04
C GLN A 789 -18.34 -15.57 -0.46
N VAL A 790 -19.20 -14.77 -1.12
CA VAL A 790 -19.58 -13.41 -0.72
C VAL A 790 -21.09 -13.29 -0.80
N GLY A 791 -21.74 -13.00 0.32
CA GLY A 791 -23.16 -12.67 0.39
C GLY A 791 -23.41 -11.19 0.10
N VAL A 792 -24.60 -10.85 -0.39
CA VAL A 792 -24.88 -9.46 -0.81
C VAL A 792 -24.90 -8.44 0.31
N LYS A 793 -25.06 -8.91 1.55
CA LYS A 793 -25.07 -8.11 2.77
C LYS A 793 -23.75 -8.14 3.52
N ASP A 794 -22.76 -8.88 3.02
CA ASP A 794 -21.47 -8.94 3.68
C ASP A 794 -20.75 -7.60 3.50
N ASN A 795 -20.13 -7.14 4.58
CA ASN A 795 -19.39 -5.89 4.57
C ASN A 795 -17.97 -6.13 4.06
N PHE A 796 -17.55 -5.34 3.05
CA PHE A 796 -16.23 -5.46 2.42
C PHE A 796 -15.08 -5.41 3.42
N PHE A 797 -15.15 -4.50 4.40
CA PHE A 797 -14.10 -4.32 5.40
C PHE A 797 -14.14 -5.37 6.51
N GLU A 798 -15.27 -6.03 6.74
CA GLU A 798 -15.35 -7.18 7.66
C GLU A 798 -14.75 -8.44 7.04
N LEU A 799 -14.88 -8.58 5.72
CA LEU A 799 -14.26 -9.65 4.94
C LEU A 799 -12.76 -9.43 4.66
N GLY A 800 -12.16 -8.39 5.23
CA GLY A 800 -10.73 -8.11 5.10
C GLY A 800 -10.33 -7.09 4.04
N GLY A 801 -11.31 -6.47 3.38
CA GLY A 801 -11.08 -5.33 2.52
C GLY A 801 -10.48 -4.14 3.29
N ASN A 802 -9.73 -3.31 2.58
CA ASN A 802 -9.16 -2.07 3.07
C ASN A 802 -9.23 -0.99 1.97
N SER A 803 -8.86 0.26 2.26
CA SER A 803 -8.96 1.35 1.27
C SER A 803 -8.24 1.05 -0.05
N LEU A 804 -7.14 0.29 -0.02
CA LEU A 804 -6.38 -0.05 -1.23
C LEU A 804 -7.08 -1.14 -2.05
N SER A 805 -7.58 -2.18 -1.40
CA SER A 805 -8.38 -3.20 -2.08
C SER A 805 -9.74 -2.66 -2.50
N LEU A 806 -10.27 -1.62 -1.84
CA LEU A 806 -11.48 -0.91 -2.24
C LEU A 806 -11.26 -0.17 -3.55
N ILE A 807 -10.13 0.53 -3.71
CA ILE A 807 -9.77 1.17 -4.98
C ILE A 807 -9.66 0.13 -6.10
N ARG A 808 -9.00 -1.01 -5.85
CA ARG A 808 -8.95 -2.13 -6.80
C ARG A 808 -10.35 -2.65 -7.15
N LEU A 809 -11.17 -2.81 -6.13
CA LEU A 809 -12.53 -3.33 -6.27
C LEU A 809 -13.37 -2.41 -7.15
N VAL A 810 -13.37 -1.10 -6.88
CA VAL A 810 -14.11 -0.12 -7.69
C VAL A 810 -13.67 -0.18 -9.15
N GLN A 811 -12.36 -0.26 -9.38
CA GLN A 811 -11.83 -0.36 -10.74
C GLN A 811 -12.23 -1.68 -11.42
N ALA A 812 -12.06 -2.81 -10.74
CA ALA A 812 -12.42 -4.11 -11.30
C ALA A 812 -13.94 -4.24 -11.52
N VAL A 813 -14.76 -3.63 -10.65
CA VAL A 813 -16.20 -3.52 -10.87
C VAL A 813 -16.50 -2.66 -12.09
N TYR A 814 -15.80 -1.54 -12.28
CA TYR A 814 -15.95 -0.71 -13.48
C TYR A 814 -15.54 -1.46 -14.75
N ASP A 815 -14.40 -2.14 -14.74
CA ASP A 815 -13.90 -2.90 -15.89
C ASP A 815 -14.88 -4.04 -16.27
N GLU A 816 -15.49 -4.68 -15.27
CA GLU A 816 -16.43 -5.81 -15.44
C GLU A 816 -17.88 -5.39 -15.76
N THR A 817 -18.31 -4.21 -15.30
CA THR A 817 -19.73 -3.80 -15.35
C THR A 817 -19.98 -2.48 -16.10
N GLY A 818 -18.95 -1.68 -16.37
CA GLY A 818 -19.05 -0.31 -16.87
C GLY A 818 -19.62 0.69 -15.86
N ILE A 819 -19.97 0.25 -14.64
CA ILE A 819 -20.56 1.10 -13.60
C ILE A 819 -19.44 1.75 -12.78
N GLU A 820 -19.40 3.06 -12.83
CA GLU A 820 -18.49 3.85 -12.01
C GLU A 820 -19.12 4.12 -10.64
N ILE A 821 -18.47 3.62 -9.60
CA ILE A 821 -18.92 3.78 -8.21
C ILE A 821 -18.01 4.81 -7.52
N PRO A 822 -18.52 6.00 -7.15
CA PRO A 822 -17.72 7.02 -6.48
C PRO A 822 -17.13 6.50 -5.15
N LEU A 823 -15.82 6.68 -4.96
CA LEU A 823 -15.07 6.19 -3.79
C LEU A 823 -15.52 6.83 -2.46
N ASN A 824 -15.97 8.09 -2.50
CA ASN A 824 -16.53 8.79 -1.34
C ASN A 824 -17.83 8.15 -0.79
N ARG A 825 -18.51 7.34 -1.60
CA ARG A 825 -19.74 6.61 -1.24
C ARG A 825 -19.48 5.33 -0.43
N GLN A 826 -18.23 4.86 -0.39
CA GLN A 826 -17.87 3.51 0.07
C GLN A 826 -17.12 3.46 1.40
N PHE A 827 -17.24 4.48 2.27
CA PHE A 827 -16.66 4.39 3.61
C PHE A 827 -17.69 4.02 4.69
N HIS A 828 -18.98 4.17 4.40
CA HIS A 828 -20.02 4.05 5.42
C HIS A 828 -20.75 2.70 5.37
N HIS A 829 -21.13 2.15 4.20
CA HIS A 829 -21.69 0.79 4.10
C HIS A 829 -21.37 0.10 2.76
N VAL A 830 -20.22 -0.59 2.70
CA VAL A 830 -19.77 -1.31 1.50
C VAL A 830 -20.30 -2.72 1.52
N THR A 831 -21.47 -2.95 0.92
CA THR A 831 -22.02 -4.28 0.63
C THR A 831 -22.23 -4.40 -0.88
N VAL A 832 -22.27 -5.63 -1.41
CA VAL A 832 -22.61 -5.85 -2.83
C VAL A 832 -24.00 -5.27 -3.15
N GLU A 833 -24.95 -5.40 -2.22
CA GLU A 833 -26.28 -4.79 -2.30
C GLU A 833 -26.22 -3.26 -2.46
N ALA A 834 -25.44 -2.57 -1.63
CA ALA A 834 -25.30 -1.11 -1.69
C ALA A 834 -24.48 -0.62 -2.90
N MET A 835 -23.59 -1.46 -3.44
CA MET A 835 -22.86 -1.15 -4.68
C MET A 835 -23.75 -1.31 -5.92
N ALA A 836 -24.68 -2.25 -5.89
CA ALA A 836 -25.64 -2.45 -6.98
C ALA A 836 -26.72 -1.35 -6.99
N PHE A 837 -27.09 -0.80 -5.83
CA PHE A 837 -28.14 0.20 -5.67
C PHE A 837 -27.71 1.28 -4.67
N GLY A 838 -27.53 2.51 -5.15
CA GLY A 838 -26.97 3.60 -4.35
C GLY A 838 -27.78 4.00 -3.11
N GLU A 839 -27.15 4.51 -2.05
CA GLU A 839 -27.84 4.86 -0.78
C GLU A 839 -28.97 5.89 -0.87
N GLU A 840 -29.04 6.73 -1.91
CA GLU A 840 -30.21 7.60 -2.13
C GLU A 840 -31.44 6.80 -2.61
N ASP A 841 -31.22 5.62 -3.17
CA ASP A 841 -32.26 4.67 -3.58
C ASP A 841 -32.62 3.69 -2.45
N LEU A 842 -31.84 3.58 -1.37
CA LEU A 842 -32.11 2.65 -0.25
C LEU A 842 -33.27 3.08 0.69
N GLY A 843 -34.01 4.13 0.31
CA GLY A 843 -35.40 4.36 0.73
C GLY A 843 -36.43 3.46 0.02
N LEU A 844 -35.98 2.47 -0.75
CA LEU A 844 -36.80 1.48 -1.46
C LEU A 844 -37.29 0.35 -0.53
N ASP A 845 -38.46 0.57 0.07
CA ASP A 845 -39.26 -0.52 0.64
C ASP A 845 -39.68 -1.48 -0.50
N LYS A 846 -39.16 -2.71 -0.42
CA LYS A 846 -39.62 -3.97 -1.04
C LYS A 846 -40.49 -3.86 -2.31
N GLY A 847 -39.83 -3.89 -3.48
CA GLY A 847 -40.44 -4.45 -4.70
C GLY A 847 -40.12 -3.76 -6.03
N GLY A 848 -38.88 -3.83 -6.54
CA GLY A 848 -38.58 -3.25 -7.86
C GLY A 848 -37.25 -3.68 -8.49
N ASP A 849 -37.08 -4.97 -8.81
CA ASP A 849 -35.86 -5.52 -9.45
C ASP A 849 -35.80 -5.33 -10.99
N SER A 850 -36.74 -4.59 -11.61
CA SER A 850 -36.98 -4.64 -13.07
C SER A 850 -36.59 -3.39 -13.87
N PHE A 851 -35.98 -2.36 -13.28
CA PHE A 851 -35.67 -1.10 -13.96
C PHE A 851 -34.19 -0.73 -13.80
N ILE A 852 -33.50 -0.46 -14.91
CA ILE A 852 -32.05 -0.21 -14.96
C ILE A 852 -31.80 1.09 -15.73
N LYS A 853 -31.15 2.07 -15.10
CA LYS A 853 -30.65 3.27 -15.80
C LYS A 853 -29.37 2.89 -16.55
N LEU A 854 -29.38 2.95 -17.88
CA LEU A 854 -28.31 2.39 -18.72
C LEU A 854 -27.17 3.37 -19.04
N ASN A 855 -27.41 4.68 -18.91
CA ASN A 855 -26.41 5.74 -19.13
C ASN A 855 -26.66 6.94 -18.21
N LYS A 856 -25.64 7.80 -18.04
CA LYS A 856 -25.59 8.74 -16.90
C LYS A 856 -26.27 10.08 -17.18
N GLU A 857 -26.04 10.64 -18.36
CA GLU A 857 -26.33 12.04 -18.67
C GLU A 857 -27.26 12.17 -19.88
N GLY A 858 -28.23 13.07 -19.76
CA GLY A 858 -29.13 13.41 -20.86
C GLY A 858 -30.29 14.27 -20.41
N ASP A 859 -30.92 14.93 -21.38
CA ASP A 859 -31.95 15.95 -21.12
C ASP A 859 -33.38 15.40 -21.33
N LEU A 860 -33.51 14.12 -21.72
CA LEU A 860 -34.79 13.46 -21.99
C LEU A 860 -34.66 11.98 -21.65
N ASN A 861 -35.58 11.47 -20.84
CA ASN A 861 -35.66 10.06 -20.47
C ASN A 861 -36.42 9.26 -21.53
N VAL A 862 -35.91 8.08 -21.86
CA VAL A 862 -36.52 7.10 -22.77
C VAL A 862 -36.65 5.77 -22.04
N PHE A 863 -37.88 5.25 -21.97
CA PHE A 863 -38.17 3.99 -21.28
C PHE A 863 -38.21 2.83 -22.28
N CYS A 864 -37.26 1.90 -22.15
CA CYS A 864 -36.97 0.84 -23.12
C CYS A 864 -37.49 -0.53 -22.63
N PHE A 865 -38.48 -1.09 -23.31
CA PHE A 865 -39.13 -2.36 -22.95
C PHE A 865 -38.42 -3.57 -23.55
N PRO A 866 -38.32 -4.70 -22.85
CA PRO A 866 -37.41 -5.79 -23.21
C PRO A 866 -37.86 -6.54 -24.47
N PRO A 867 -36.93 -7.13 -25.26
CA PRO A 867 -37.26 -8.05 -26.34
C PRO A 867 -37.77 -9.40 -25.79
N GLY A 868 -37.96 -10.40 -26.66
CA GLY A 868 -38.49 -11.72 -26.27
C GLY A 868 -37.65 -12.47 -25.21
N SER A 869 -36.39 -12.09 -25.00
CA SER A 869 -35.55 -12.59 -23.91
C SER A 869 -35.99 -12.10 -22.51
N GLY A 870 -36.74 -11.00 -22.44
CA GLY A 870 -37.27 -10.46 -21.19
C GLY A 870 -36.31 -9.58 -20.40
N PHE A 871 -35.17 -9.17 -20.97
CA PHE A 871 -34.16 -8.35 -20.29
C PHE A 871 -33.94 -6.98 -20.96
N GLY A 872 -34.00 -5.91 -20.17
CA GLY A 872 -33.78 -4.54 -20.61
C GLY A 872 -32.31 -4.19 -20.83
N ILE A 873 -31.38 -5.02 -20.37
CA ILE A 873 -29.94 -4.84 -20.58
C ILE A 873 -29.54 -4.88 -22.06
N GLY A 874 -30.36 -5.48 -22.93
CA GLY A 874 -30.12 -5.53 -24.38
C GLY A 874 -30.03 -4.15 -25.06
N TYR A 875 -30.46 -3.08 -24.40
CA TYR A 875 -30.32 -1.70 -24.89
C TYR A 875 -29.00 -1.03 -24.50
N ARG A 876 -28.11 -1.70 -23.77
CA ARG A 876 -26.85 -1.12 -23.26
C ARG A 876 -25.97 -0.55 -24.37
N GLU A 877 -25.77 -1.31 -25.45
CA GLU A 877 -24.96 -0.83 -26.57
C GLU A 877 -25.60 0.41 -27.21
N LEU A 878 -26.93 0.41 -27.40
CA LEU A 878 -27.66 1.59 -27.89
C LEU A 878 -27.51 2.79 -26.94
N ALA A 879 -27.63 2.59 -25.63
CA ALA A 879 -27.52 3.65 -24.62
C ALA A 879 -26.14 4.32 -24.63
N SER A 880 -25.07 3.53 -24.81
CA SER A 880 -23.71 4.07 -24.90
C SER A 880 -23.49 5.00 -26.12
N ARG A 881 -24.18 4.75 -27.25
CA ARG A 881 -24.11 5.63 -28.45
C ARG A 881 -24.96 6.90 -28.31
N LEU A 882 -25.87 6.93 -27.34
CA LEU A 882 -26.80 8.04 -27.08
C LEU A 882 -26.42 8.87 -25.84
N ASP A 883 -25.33 8.50 -25.16
CA ASP A 883 -24.87 9.11 -23.91
C ASP A 883 -24.52 10.61 -24.06
N GLY A 884 -24.72 11.36 -22.99
CA GLY A 884 -24.54 12.82 -22.96
C GLY A 884 -25.65 13.62 -23.64
N ARG A 885 -26.74 12.99 -24.09
CA ARG A 885 -27.92 13.67 -24.69
C ARG A 885 -29.26 13.11 -24.26
N PHE A 886 -29.37 11.79 -24.12
CA PHE A 886 -30.60 11.08 -23.75
C PHE A 886 -30.32 10.06 -22.65
N VAL A 887 -31.23 9.91 -21.69
CA VAL A 887 -31.13 8.89 -20.65
C VAL A 887 -32.02 7.72 -21.01
N LEU A 888 -31.45 6.52 -21.16
CA LEU A 888 -32.20 5.30 -21.43
C LEU A 888 -32.40 4.48 -20.14
N TYR A 889 -33.64 4.11 -19.88
CA TYR A 889 -34.01 3.17 -18.82
C TYR A 889 -34.40 1.83 -19.43
N GLY A 890 -33.54 0.82 -19.29
CA GLY A 890 -33.83 -0.55 -19.68
C GLY A 890 -34.75 -1.20 -18.65
N ILE A 891 -35.84 -1.79 -19.11
CA ILE A 891 -36.85 -2.42 -18.25
C ILE A 891 -36.87 -3.93 -18.52
N ASP A 892 -36.79 -4.74 -17.48
CA ASP A 892 -36.94 -6.19 -17.53
C ASP A 892 -38.42 -6.60 -17.53
N PHE A 893 -38.70 -7.80 -18.05
CA PHE A 893 -40.03 -8.35 -18.02
C PHE A 893 -40.45 -8.69 -16.58
N ILE A 894 -41.59 -8.15 -16.15
CA ILE A 894 -42.17 -8.38 -14.82
C ILE A 894 -42.90 -9.73 -14.80
N ASP A 895 -42.28 -10.75 -14.22
CA ASP A 895 -42.72 -12.15 -14.21
C ASP A 895 -43.26 -12.65 -12.85
N ASP A 896 -43.36 -11.79 -11.85
CA ASP A 896 -43.69 -12.11 -10.45
C ASP A 896 -45.12 -11.69 -10.03
N VAL A 897 -45.96 -11.27 -10.97
CA VAL A 897 -47.33 -10.81 -10.72
C VAL A 897 -48.39 -11.84 -11.11
N ILE A 898 -49.57 -11.75 -10.48
CA ILE A 898 -50.63 -12.78 -10.55
C ILE A 898 -51.36 -12.76 -11.90
N ASP A 899 -51.46 -11.60 -12.56
CA ASP A 899 -52.08 -11.41 -13.87
C ASP A 899 -51.45 -10.26 -14.66
N TYR A 900 -51.79 -10.16 -15.95
CA TYR A 900 -51.21 -9.18 -16.87
C TYR A 900 -51.71 -7.75 -16.67
N GLU A 901 -52.89 -7.54 -16.08
CA GLU A 901 -53.38 -6.20 -15.80
C GLU A 901 -52.60 -5.59 -14.62
N ALA A 902 -52.32 -6.39 -13.60
CA ALA A 902 -51.40 -6.03 -12.51
C ALA A 902 -49.98 -5.76 -13.04
N MET A 903 -49.51 -6.55 -14.02
CA MET A 903 -48.22 -6.33 -14.68
C MET A 903 -48.14 -4.96 -15.35
N LEU A 904 -49.13 -4.63 -16.19
CA LEU A 904 -49.18 -3.34 -16.90
C LEU A 904 -49.27 -2.17 -15.93
N ASN A 905 -50.08 -2.29 -14.88
CA ASN A 905 -50.16 -1.26 -13.84
C ASN A 905 -48.83 -1.05 -13.12
N ARG A 906 -48.08 -2.13 -12.85
CA ARG A 906 -46.75 -2.04 -12.23
C ARG A 906 -45.74 -1.31 -13.13
N TYR A 907 -45.74 -1.57 -14.44
CA TYR A 907 -44.92 -0.79 -15.37
C TYR A 907 -45.25 0.71 -15.29
N VAL A 908 -46.53 1.06 -15.28
CA VAL A 908 -46.96 2.47 -15.17
C VAL A 908 -46.52 3.08 -13.84
N ASP A 909 -46.71 2.36 -12.73
CA ASP A 909 -46.36 2.85 -11.39
C ASP A 909 -44.86 3.16 -11.28
N GLU A 910 -44.01 2.28 -11.80
CA GLU A 910 -42.55 2.46 -11.77
C GLU A 910 -42.07 3.55 -12.75
N ILE A 911 -42.65 3.65 -13.96
CA ILE A 911 -42.32 4.73 -14.90
C ILE A 911 -42.67 6.10 -14.30
N VAL A 912 -43.86 6.23 -13.73
CA VAL A 912 -44.33 7.48 -13.08
C VAL A 912 -43.50 7.76 -11.83
N ARG A 913 -43.04 6.73 -11.13
CA ARG A 913 -42.15 6.91 -9.98
C ARG A 913 -40.80 7.50 -10.41
N ILE A 914 -40.22 7.01 -11.51
CA ILE A 914 -38.95 7.52 -12.05
C ILE A 914 -39.13 8.94 -12.62
N GLN A 915 -40.24 9.17 -13.32
CA GLN A 915 -40.57 10.45 -13.92
C GLN A 915 -42.02 10.81 -13.58
N PRO A 916 -42.29 11.61 -12.54
CA PRO A 916 -43.66 11.92 -12.08
C PRO A 916 -44.52 12.68 -13.08
N GLU A 917 -43.90 13.48 -13.95
CA GLU A 917 -44.59 14.34 -14.91
C GLU A 917 -44.15 14.04 -16.35
N GLY A 918 -45.11 14.08 -17.28
CA GLY A 918 -44.83 13.94 -18.71
C GLY A 918 -44.08 15.15 -19.28
N PRO A 919 -43.62 15.06 -20.53
CA PRO A 919 -43.99 14.05 -21.53
C PRO A 919 -43.20 12.74 -21.41
N TYR A 920 -43.89 11.61 -21.63
CA TYR A 920 -43.26 10.28 -21.62
C TYR A 920 -42.90 9.83 -23.04
N VAL A 921 -41.65 9.37 -23.22
CA VAL A 921 -41.14 8.77 -24.46
C VAL A 921 -40.82 7.30 -24.20
N LEU A 922 -41.46 6.42 -24.96
CA LEU A 922 -41.32 4.97 -24.80
C LEU A 922 -40.67 4.34 -26.03
N LEU A 923 -39.89 3.29 -25.83
CA LEU A 923 -39.19 2.58 -26.89
C LEU A 923 -39.29 1.06 -26.68
N GLY A 924 -39.60 0.32 -27.74
CA GLY A 924 -39.64 -1.13 -27.69
C GLY A 924 -39.10 -1.80 -28.95
N TYR A 925 -38.18 -2.73 -28.77
CA TYR A 925 -37.60 -3.59 -29.80
C TYR A 925 -38.25 -4.98 -29.80
N CYS A 926 -38.59 -5.50 -30.99
CA CYS A 926 -39.25 -6.80 -31.15
C CYS A 926 -40.54 -6.86 -30.30
N PHE A 927 -40.71 -7.90 -29.49
CA PHE A 927 -41.79 -8.04 -28.51
C PHE A 927 -41.95 -6.82 -27.59
N GLY A 928 -40.85 -6.15 -27.25
CA GLY A 928 -40.85 -4.92 -26.46
C GLY A 928 -41.72 -3.83 -27.07
N GLY A 929 -41.86 -3.76 -28.40
CA GLY A 929 -42.77 -2.83 -29.07
C GLY A 929 -44.25 -3.15 -28.79
N ASN A 930 -44.61 -4.43 -28.76
CA ASN A 930 -45.97 -4.87 -28.42
C ASN A 930 -46.32 -4.55 -26.97
N LEU A 931 -45.38 -4.76 -26.05
CA LEU A 931 -45.54 -4.41 -24.64
C LEU A 931 -45.60 -2.89 -24.44
N THR A 932 -44.74 -2.14 -25.13
CA THR A 932 -44.74 -0.67 -25.12
C THR A 932 -46.11 -0.11 -25.47
N PHE A 933 -46.77 -0.66 -26.48
CA PHE A 933 -48.11 -0.24 -26.89
C PHE A 933 -49.16 -0.45 -25.78
N GLU A 934 -49.16 -1.60 -25.10
CA GLU A 934 -50.12 -1.86 -24.02
C GLU A 934 -49.83 -1.03 -22.77
N VAL A 935 -48.55 -0.78 -22.46
CA VAL A 935 -48.19 0.13 -21.37
C VAL A 935 -48.60 1.56 -21.71
N ALA A 936 -48.37 2.04 -22.93
CA ALA A 936 -48.84 3.36 -23.37
C ALA A 936 -50.37 3.52 -23.22
N LYS A 937 -51.16 2.53 -23.65
CA LYS A 937 -52.62 2.52 -23.43
C LYS A 937 -53.00 2.57 -21.96
N THR A 938 -52.27 1.83 -21.12
CA THR A 938 -52.52 1.80 -19.68
C THR A 938 -52.19 3.15 -19.05
N MET A 939 -51.08 3.79 -19.45
CA MET A 939 -50.70 5.14 -19.04
C MET A 939 -51.76 6.18 -19.44
N GLU A 940 -52.23 6.16 -20.69
CA GLU A 940 -53.25 7.08 -21.19
C GLU A 940 -54.59 6.91 -20.48
N SER A 941 -55.00 5.66 -20.21
CA SER A 941 -56.25 5.40 -19.47
C SER A 941 -56.18 5.86 -18.00
N ARG A 942 -54.96 5.98 -17.44
CA ARG A 942 -54.67 6.54 -16.12
C ARG A 942 -54.42 8.05 -16.14
N GLY A 943 -54.53 8.70 -17.30
CA GLY A 943 -54.42 10.15 -17.46
C GLY A 943 -53.00 10.69 -17.65
N TYR A 944 -52.01 9.82 -17.89
CA TYR A 944 -50.65 10.23 -18.22
C TYR A 944 -50.51 10.49 -19.73
N SER A 945 -49.80 11.57 -20.09
CA SER A 945 -49.59 11.95 -21.49
C SER A 945 -48.32 11.31 -22.05
N VAL A 946 -48.50 10.19 -22.76
CA VAL A 946 -47.43 9.58 -23.58
C VAL A 946 -47.40 10.33 -24.91
N THR A 947 -46.29 11.00 -25.22
CA THR A 947 -46.21 11.84 -26.42
C THR A 947 -45.69 11.07 -27.63
N ASP A 948 -44.74 10.15 -27.40
CA ASP A 948 -43.99 9.51 -28.46
C ASP A 948 -43.66 8.06 -28.13
N VAL A 949 -43.84 7.17 -29.11
CA VAL A 949 -43.50 5.75 -29.02
C VAL A 949 -42.63 5.35 -30.21
N LEU A 950 -41.47 4.78 -29.93
CA LEU A 950 -40.56 4.22 -30.93
C LEU A 950 -40.72 2.70 -30.97
N MET A 951 -41.13 2.18 -32.12
CA MET A 951 -41.31 0.75 -32.40
C MET A 951 -40.14 0.27 -33.26
N VAL A 952 -39.18 -0.46 -32.66
CA VAL A 952 -38.01 -0.98 -33.38
C VAL A 952 -38.28 -2.41 -33.82
N ASP A 953 -38.41 -2.59 -35.13
CA ASP A 953 -38.73 -3.81 -35.86
C ASP A 953 -39.77 -4.72 -35.20
N SER A 954 -40.89 -4.13 -34.76
CA SER A 954 -42.05 -4.83 -34.21
C SER A 954 -43.27 -4.71 -35.15
N TRP A 955 -44.30 -5.53 -34.94
CA TRP A 955 -45.56 -5.50 -35.70
C TRP A 955 -46.77 -5.80 -34.81
N ILE A 956 -47.97 -5.39 -35.23
CA ILE A 956 -49.20 -5.64 -34.47
C ILE A 956 -49.51 -7.14 -34.41
N LYS A 957 -49.77 -7.66 -33.21
CA LYS A 957 -50.33 -9.00 -33.03
C LYS A 957 -51.85 -8.95 -33.04
N ASP A 958 -52.48 -9.52 -34.06
CA ASP A 958 -53.95 -9.58 -34.19
C ASP A 958 -54.52 -11.01 -34.14
N THR A 959 -53.66 -12.00 -33.93
CA THR A 959 -54.03 -13.41 -33.74
C THR A 959 -53.26 -14.01 -32.56
N LEU A 960 -53.90 -14.93 -31.83
CA LEU A 960 -53.21 -15.73 -30.82
C LEU A 960 -52.26 -16.70 -31.51
N THR A 961 -51.02 -16.75 -31.03
CA THR A 961 -50.03 -17.72 -31.51
C THR A 961 -50.01 -18.89 -30.52
N PRO A 962 -50.36 -20.12 -30.92
CA PRO A 962 -50.19 -21.28 -30.04
C PRO A 962 -48.72 -21.42 -29.69
N TYR A 963 -48.38 -21.44 -28.40
CA TYR A 963 -47.01 -21.56 -27.93
C TYR A 963 -46.87 -22.74 -26.96
N GLU A 964 -46.06 -23.73 -27.34
CA GLU A 964 -45.56 -24.79 -26.47
C GLU A 964 -44.04 -24.63 -26.38
N THR A 965 -43.52 -24.12 -25.26
CA THR A 965 -42.07 -23.95 -25.07
C THR A 965 -41.36 -25.30 -25.12
N SER A 966 -40.46 -25.52 -26.08
CA SER A 966 -39.51 -26.62 -26.02
C SER A 966 -38.23 -26.19 -25.29
N GLU A 967 -37.59 -27.09 -24.51
CA GLU A 967 -36.27 -26.82 -23.92
C GLU A 967 -35.25 -26.43 -25.00
N LYS A 968 -35.40 -26.94 -26.22
CA LYS A 968 -34.52 -26.67 -27.34
C LYS A 968 -34.58 -25.19 -27.79
N GLU A 969 -35.76 -24.58 -27.83
CA GLU A 969 -35.91 -23.16 -28.18
C GLU A 969 -35.35 -22.23 -27.09
N LEU A 970 -35.46 -22.61 -25.82
CA LEU A 970 -34.82 -21.87 -24.71
C LEU A 970 -33.29 -21.89 -24.86
N GLU A 971 -32.71 -23.04 -25.23
CA GLU A 971 -31.26 -23.14 -25.49
C GLU A 971 -30.84 -22.38 -26.75
N GLU A 972 -31.68 -22.34 -27.79
CA GLU A 972 -31.42 -21.56 -29.01
C GLU A 972 -31.43 -20.05 -28.71
N MET A 973 -32.32 -19.54 -27.86
CA MET A 973 -32.31 -18.13 -27.43
C MET A 973 -31.14 -17.76 -26.50
N LEU A 974 -30.56 -18.74 -25.81
CA LEU A 974 -29.34 -18.56 -25.03
C LEU A 974 -28.07 -18.66 -25.88
N ALA A 975 -28.17 -19.11 -27.13
CA ALA A 975 -27.03 -19.17 -28.04
C ALA A 975 -26.53 -17.77 -28.43
N ASP A 976 -27.42 -16.78 -28.37
CA ASP A 976 -27.17 -15.36 -28.67
C ASP A 976 -26.51 -14.61 -27.50
N PHE A 977 -26.40 -15.24 -26.32
CA PHE A 977 -25.71 -14.66 -25.17
C PHE A 977 -24.20 -14.62 -25.47
N ASP A 978 -23.50 -13.62 -24.96
CA ASP A 978 -22.06 -13.54 -25.13
C ASP A 978 -21.32 -14.65 -24.34
N GLU A 979 -20.02 -14.81 -24.58
CA GLU A 979 -19.24 -15.89 -23.94
C GLU A 979 -19.15 -15.73 -22.41
N GLU A 980 -19.20 -14.50 -21.89
CA GLU A 980 -19.20 -14.22 -20.45
C GLU A 980 -20.55 -14.59 -19.81
N GLU A 981 -21.65 -14.26 -20.48
CA GLU A 981 -23.00 -14.60 -20.08
C GLU A 981 -23.23 -16.12 -20.10
N LYS A 982 -22.65 -16.82 -21.09
CA LYS A 982 -22.63 -18.29 -21.16
C LYS A 982 -21.83 -18.91 -20.02
N GLU A 983 -20.70 -18.32 -19.64
CA GLU A 983 -19.91 -18.74 -18.48
C GLU A 983 -20.67 -18.52 -17.16
N LEU A 984 -21.39 -17.41 -17.03
CA LEU A 984 -22.27 -17.12 -15.89
C LEU A 984 -23.42 -18.15 -15.75
N MET A 985 -23.96 -18.59 -16.88
CA MET A 985 -25.02 -19.61 -16.99
C MET A 985 -24.55 -21.04 -16.66
N SER A 986 -23.25 -21.24 -16.42
CA SER A 986 -22.73 -22.49 -15.84
C SER A 986 -23.21 -22.71 -14.39
N ASN A 987 -23.65 -21.65 -13.70
CA ASN A 987 -24.27 -21.73 -12.39
C ASN A 987 -25.74 -22.21 -12.51
N PRO A 988 -26.11 -23.37 -11.94
CA PRO A 988 -27.45 -23.95 -12.11
C PRO A 988 -28.61 -23.06 -11.61
N LEU A 989 -28.38 -22.26 -10.57
CA LEU A 989 -29.41 -21.37 -10.01
C LEU A 989 -29.66 -20.15 -10.90
N VAL A 990 -28.60 -19.65 -11.55
CA VAL A 990 -28.67 -18.54 -12.50
C VAL A 990 -29.44 -18.96 -13.73
N ARG A 991 -29.10 -20.14 -14.28
CA ARG A 991 -29.75 -20.73 -15.43
C ARG A 991 -31.26 -20.93 -15.24
N GLU A 992 -31.67 -21.46 -14.09
CA GLU A 992 -33.10 -21.68 -13.81
C GLU A 992 -33.92 -20.37 -13.81
N ARG A 993 -33.36 -19.29 -13.27
CA ARG A 993 -34.06 -18.00 -13.18
C ARG A 993 -34.18 -17.32 -14.55
N VAL A 994 -33.12 -17.36 -15.37
CA VAL A 994 -33.14 -16.84 -16.74
C VAL A 994 -34.17 -17.60 -17.58
N HIS A 995 -34.18 -18.93 -17.51
CA HIS A 995 -35.17 -19.77 -18.21
C HIS A 995 -36.60 -19.41 -17.81
N ARG A 996 -36.85 -19.18 -16.51
CA ARG A 996 -38.18 -18.82 -16.00
C ARG A 996 -38.68 -17.51 -16.61
N LYS A 997 -37.84 -16.48 -16.66
CA LYS A 997 -38.22 -15.15 -17.17
C LYS A 997 -38.45 -15.16 -18.68
N ILE A 998 -37.57 -15.82 -19.45
CA ILE A 998 -37.77 -16.01 -20.90
C ILE A 998 -39.11 -16.72 -21.16
N LYS A 999 -39.37 -17.81 -20.43
CA LYS A 999 -40.62 -18.56 -20.57
C LYS A 999 -41.84 -17.72 -20.22
N ALA A 1000 -41.79 -16.91 -19.17
CA ALA A 1000 -42.87 -16.01 -18.79
C ALA A 1000 -43.13 -14.95 -19.87
N THR A 1001 -42.07 -14.36 -20.42
CA THR A 1001 -42.13 -13.37 -21.50
C THR A 1001 -42.82 -13.95 -22.74
N LEU A 1002 -42.37 -15.11 -23.22
CA LEU A 1002 -42.93 -15.77 -24.39
C LEU A 1002 -44.37 -16.27 -24.17
N THR A 1003 -44.69 -16.70 -22.96
CA THR A 1003 -46.06 -17.09 -22.59
C THR A 1003 -47.02 -15.90 -22.67
N TYR A 1004 -46.60 -14.75 -22.17
CA TYR A 1004 -47.39 -13.52 -22.29
C TYR A 1004 -47.51 -13.08 -23.75
N GLU A 1005 -46.39 -13.08 -24.48
CA GLU A 1005 -46.36 -12.72 -25.89
C GLU A 1005 -47.33 -13.57 -26.73
N ALA A 1006 -47.39 -14.88 -26.49
CA ALA A 1006 -48.27 -15.80 -27.21
C ALA A 1006 -49.78 -15.50 -27.00
N GLN A 1007 -50.12 -14.92 -25.85
CA GLN A 1007 -51.49 -14.58 -25.45
C GLN A 1007 -51.86 -13.12 -25.76
N LEU A 1008 -50.91 -12.32 -26.24
CA LEU A 1008 -51.09 -10.89 -26.49
C LEU A 1008 -51.76 -10.64 -27.85
N ILE A 1009 -52.83 -9.84 -27.83
CA ILE A 1009 -53.46 -9.24 -29.00
C ILE A 1009 -53.46 -7.73 -28.84
N ASN A 1010 -52.70 -7.02 -29.68
CA ASN A 1010 -52.70 -5.56 -29.68
C ASN A 1010 -53.95 -5.05 -30.40
N SER A 1011 -54.77 -4.30 -29.65
CA SER A 1011 -56.02 -3.72 -30.16
C SER A 1011 -56.25 -2.32 -29.60
N GLY A 1012 -57.08 -1.54 -30.29
CA GLY A 1012 -57.35 -0.14 -29.95
C GLY A 1012 -56.34 0.82 -30.54
N THR A 1013 -56.30 2.04 -30.00
CA THR A 1013 -55.43 3.13 -30.46
C THR A 1013 -54.87 3.90 -29.28
N ILE A 1014 -53.67 4.46 -29.43
CA ILE A 1014 -53.08 5.43 -28.51
C ILE A 1014 -53.13 6.85 -29.08
N THR A 1015 -52.93 7.84 -28.22
CA THR A 1015 -52.78 9.25 -28.57
C THR A 1015 -51.32 9.68 -28.76
N ALA A 1016 -50.33 8.82 -28.48
CA ALA A 1016 -48.93 9.09 -28.78
C ALA A 1016 -48.62 9.05 -30.29
N ARG A 1017 -47.64 9.86 -30.75
CA ARG A 1017 -47.04 9.72 -32.08
C ARG A 1017 -46.27 8.41 -32.16
N ILE A 1018 -46.36 7.70 -33.28
CA ILE A 1018 -45.63 6.43 -33.48
C ILE A 1018 -44.54 6.61 -34.53
N TYR A 1019 -43.32 6.25 -34.15
CA TYR A 1019 -42.17 6.13 -35.05
C TYR A 1019 -41.82 4.65 -35.21
N GLU A 1020 -42.06 4.09 -36.39
CA GLU A 1020 -41.79 2.69 -36.69
C GLU A 1020 -40.46 2.53 -37.45
N LEU A 1021 -39.48 1.86 -36.86
CA LEU A 1021 -38.19 1.59 -37.49
C LEU A 1021 -38.19 0.14 -37.99
N ILE A 1022 -38.11 -0.07 -39.30
CA ILE A 1022 -38.27 -1.40 -39.92
C ILE A 1022 -36.93 -1.88 -40.46
N ALA A 1023 -36.51 -3.10 -40.08
CA ALA A 1023 -35.35 -3.73 -40.68
C ALA A 1023 -35.62 -4.04 -42.16
N LYS A 1024 -34.69 -3.74 -43.06
CA LYS A 1024 -34.88 -3.97 -44.50
C LYS A 1024 -35.17 -5.43 -44.82
N ASP A 1025 -34.50 -6.36 -44.15
CA ASP A 1025 -34.68 -7.78 -44.41
C ASP A 1025 -36.03 -8.32 -43.87
N SER A 1026 -36.64 -7.59 -42.93
CA SER A 1026 -37.99 -7.87 -42.41
C SER A 1026 -39.12 -7.42 -43.35
N GLU A 1027 -38.86 -6.57 -44.35
CA GLU A 1027 -39.90 -6.06 -45.26
C GLU A 1027 -40.57 -7.18 -46.07
N ALA A 1028 -39.77 -8.08 -46.65
CA ALA A 1028 -40.27 -9.18 -47.47
C ALA A 1028 -41.16 -10.12 -46.63
N PHE A 1029 -40.74 -10.42 -45.41
CA PHE A 1029 -41.48 -11.24 -44.46
C PHE A 1029 -42.83 -10.59 -44.09
N ARG A 1030 -42.83 -9.30 -43.77
CA ARG A 1030 -44.04 -8.52 -43.43
C ARG A 1030 -45.05 -8.49 -44.59
N LEU A 1031 -44.57 -8.32 -45.82
CA LEU A 1031 -45.39 -8.33 -47.03
C LEU A 1031 -45.99 -9.72 -47.32
N GLU A 1032 -45.19 -10.78 -47.19
CA GLU A 1032 -45.63 -12.16 -47.40
C GLU A 1032 -46.72 -12.57 -46.40
N HIS A 1033 -46.56 -12.19 -45.13
CA HIS A 1033 -47.45 -12.56 -44.04
C HIS A 1033 -48.58 -11.54 -43.79
N GLN A 1034 -48.66 -10.48 -44.59
CA GLN A 1034 -49.66 -9.40 -44.48
C GLN A 1034 -49.74 -8.82 -43.06
N LEU A 1035 -48.58 -8.62 -42.43
CA LEU A 1035 -48.52 -8.16 -41.04
C LEU A 1035 -49.09 -6.73 -40.91
N PRO A 1036 -49.92 -6.45 -39.89
CA PRO A 1036 -50.56 -5.15 -39.79
C PRO A 1036 -49.61 -4.05 -39.30
N SER A 1037 -49.65 -2.90 -39.96
CA SER A 1037 -48.83 -1.72 -39.62
C SER A 1037 -49.33 -1.01 -38.35
N TRP A 1038 -48.38 -0.48 -37.56
CA TRP A 1038 -48.66 0.37 -36.41
C TRP A 1038 -49.36 1.69 -36.76
N GLN A 1039 -49.41 2.08 -38.04
CA GLN A 1039 -50.15 3.26 -38.49
C GLN A 1039 -51.62 3.24 -38.06
N ARG A 1040 -52.25 2.06 -37.97
CA ARG A 1040 -53.65 1.93 -37.54
C ARG A 1040 -53.85 2.05 -36.03
N ALA A 1041 -52.78 2.09 -35.25
CA ALA A 1041 -52.78 2.01 -33.79
C ALA A 1041 -52.54 3.36 -33.10
N THR A 1042 -52.42 4.46 -33.84
CA THR A 1042 -52.34 5.82 -33.29
C THR A 1042 -53.43 6.72 -33.87
N THR A 1043 -53.87 7.69 -33.07
CA THR A 1043 -54.74 8.79 -33.50
C THR A 1043 -53.97 10.06 -33.88
N GLN A 1044 -52.63 10.06 -33.72
CA GLN A 1044 -51.72 11.15 -34.05
C GLN A 1044 -50.85 10.81 -35.27
N ALA A 1045 -49.76 11.56 -35.45
CA ALA A 1045 -48.79 11.35 -36.53
C ALA A 1045 -48.11 9.97 -36.43
N TYR A 1046 -47.90 9.38 -37.60
CA TYR A 1046 -47.14 8.15 -37.80
C TYR A 1046 -46.03 8.43 -38.81
N ALA A 1047 -44.83 7.94 -38.53
CA ALA A 1047 -43.69 7.98 -39.44
C ALA A 1047 -42.95 6.64 -39.41
N ASP A 1048 -42.46 6.18 -40.56
CA ASP A 1048 -41.64 4.98 -40.65
C ASP A 1048 -40.23 5.25 -41.19
N TYR A 1049 -39.27 4.46 -40.72
CA TYR A 1049 -37.85 4.53 -41.09
C TYR A 1049 -37.37 3.15 -41.50
N ARG A 1050 -36.27 3.10 -42.26
CA ARG A 1050 -35.63 1.84 -42.64
C ARG A 1050 -34.26 1.73 -41.98
N LEU A 1051 -34.01 0.58 -41.38
CA LEU A 1051 -32.74 0.18 -40.78
C LEU A 1051 -32.08 -0.88 -41.68
N GLU A 1052 -30.77 -0.79 -41.88
CA GLU A 1052 -30.02 -1.82 -42.61
C GLU A 1052 -29.88 -3.08 -41.76
N GLY A 1053 -29.94 -4.26 -42.39
CA GLY A 1053 -29.71 -5.55 -41.74
C GLY A 1053 -30.95 -6.38 -41.43
N ALA A 1054 -30.71 -7.49 -40.75
CA ALA A 1054 -31.72 -8.41 -40.25
C ALA A 1054 -32.27 -7.98 -38.88
N HIS A 1055 -33.39 -8.57 -38.48
CA HIS A 1055 -34.07 -8.30 -37.21
C HIS A 1055 -33.09 -8.40 -36.03
N GLU A 1056 -32.45 -9.56 -35.88
CA GLU A 1056 -31.53 -9.91 -34.81
C GLU A 1056 -30.27 -9.04 -34.74
N GLU A 1057 -29.88 -8.36 -35.83
CA GLU A 1057 -28.65 -7.57 -35.88
C GLU A 1057 -28.82 -6.14 -35.35
N LEU A 1058 -30.06 -5.64 -35.19
CA LEU A 1058 -30.32 -4.20 -35.04
C LEU A 1058 -29.75 -3.57 -33.77
N LEU A 1059 -29.63 -4.34 -32.68
CA LEU A 1059 -29.05 -3.87 -31.40
C LEU A 1059 -27.68 -4.50 -31.10
N GLU A 1060 -27.16 -5.33 -32.02
CA GLU A 1060 -25.87 -5.99 -31.89
C GLU A 1060 -24.70 -5.06 -32.23
N LEU A 1061 -23.52 -5.33 -31.67
CA LEU A 1061 -22.30 -4.54 -31.90
C LEU A 1061 -21.97 -4.32 -33.39
N THR A 1062 -22.39 -5.25 -34.25
CA THR A 1062 -22.15 -5.20 -35.70
C THR A 1062 -22.92 -4.08 -36.40
N ARG A 1063 -24.06 -3.61 -35.85
CA ARG A 1063 -24.94 -2.63 -36.51
C ARG A 1063 -25.58 -1.58 -35.60
N VAL A 1064 -25.45 -1.71 -34.28
CA VAL A 1064 -26.05 -0.79 -33.30
C VAL A 1064 -25.70 0.68 -33.56
N ASP A 1065 -24.53 0.97 -34.15
CA ASP A 1065 -24.13 2.33 -34.54
C ASP A 1065 -25.07 2.94 -35.59
N GLU A 1066 -25.46 2.18 -36.60
CA GLU A 1066 -26.37 2.62 -37.67
C GLU A 1066 -27.79 2.83 -37.11
N THR A 1067 -28.25 1.91 -36.25
CA THR A 1067 -29.53 2.02 -35.54
C THR A 1067 -29.56 3.23 -34.61
N ALA A 1068 -28.47 3.47 -33.86
CA ALA A 1068 -28.35 4.59 -32.93
C ALA A 1068 -28.42 5.94 -33.65
N VAL A 1069 -27.86 6.06 -34.86
CA VAL A 1069 -27.96 7.30 -35.65
C VAL A 1069 -29.43 7.65 -35.95
N VAL A 1070 -30.23 6.69 -36.41
CA VAL A 1070 -31.63 6.93 -36.74
C VAL A 1070 -32.45 7.24 -35.50
N ILE A 1071 -32.27 6.46 -34.42
CA ILE A 1071 -32.97 6.69 -33.15
C ILE A 1071 -32.59 8.06 -32.56
N ARG A 1072 -31.32 8.44 -32.59
CA ARG A 1072 -30.86 9.76 -32.14
C ARG A 1072 -31.54 10.88 -32.90
N ASP A 1073 -31.64 10.79 -34.22
CA ASP A 1073 -32.23 11.84 -35.04
C ASP A 1073 -33.74 12.01 -34.74
N ILE A 1074 -34.45 10.90 -34.50
CA ILE A 1074 -35.85 10.90 -34.05
C ILE A 1074 -35.97 11.54 -32.66
N LEU A 1075 -35.15 11.13 -31.69
CA LEU A 1075 -35.19 11.67 -30.33
C LEU A 1075 -34.84 13.16 -30.28
N VAL A 1076 -33.91 13.63 -31.11
CA VAL A 1076 -33.61 15.07 -31.27
C VAL A 1076 -34.82 15.83 -31.80
N GLN A 1077 -35.56 15.25 -32.76
CA GLN A 1077 -36.80 15.84 -33.27
C GLN A 1077 -37.88 15.92 -32.17
N ILE A 1078 -38.07 14.84 -31.42
CA ILE A 1078 -39.02 14.76 -30.31
C ILE A 1078 -38.70 15.83 -29.26
N LYS A 1079 -37.44 15.92 -28.83
CA LYS A 1079 -37.00 16.92 -27.85
C LYS A 1079 -37.30 18.35 -28.31
N ARG A 1080 -36.98 18.68 -29.56
CA ARG A 1080 -37.28 20.01 -30.13
C ARG A 1080 -38.78 20.31 -30.13
N GLN A 1081 -39.63 19.33 -30.42
CA GLN A 1081 -41.08 19.51 -30.40
C GLN A 1081 -41.58 19.75 -28.97
N ILE A 1082 -41.07 18.98 -27.99
CA ILE A 1082 -41.38 19.17 -26.57
C ILE A 1082 -40.97 20.58 -26.11
N GLU A 1083 -39.78 21.06 -26.48
CA GLU A 1083 -39.29 22.40 -26.13
C GLU A 1083 -40.14 23.53 -26.76
N VAL A 1084 -40.66 23.32 -27.97
CA VAL A 1084 -41.57 24.27 -28.64
C VAL A 1084 -42.95 24.27 -27.97
N GLU A 1085 -43.50 23.10 -27.65
CA GLU A 1085 -44.79 22.97 -26.97
C GLU A 1085 -44.76 23.51 -25.54
N ALA A 1086 -43.61 23.41 -24.86
CA ALA A 1086 -43.36 24.01 -23.54
C ALA A 1086 -43.07 25.52 -23.57
N GLY A 1087 -42.96 26.14 -24.75
CA GLY A 1087 -42.70 27.58 -24.91
C GLY A 1087 -41.25 28.02 -24.63
N VAL A 1088 -40.31 27.08 -24.53
CA VAL A 1088 -38.88 27.32 -24.26
C VAL A 1088 -38.15 27.83 -25.51
N LEU A 1089 -38.61 27.42 -26.70
CA LEU A 1089 -38.15 27.93 -27.99
C LEU A 1089 -39.24 28.79 -28.64
N HIS A 1090 -38.93 30.04 -28.98
CA HIS A 1090 -39.82 30.88 -29.79
C HIS A 1090 -39.67 30.48 -31.26
N GLY A 1091 -40.74 29.98 -31.87
CA GLY A 1091 -40.74 29.49 -33.24
C GLY A 1091 -40.23 30.52 -34.25
N SER A 1092 -39.29 30.09 -35.08
CA SER A 1092 -38.95 30.69 -36.37
C SER A 1092 -39.12 29.67 -37.48
#